data_AF-A0A417E8K9-F1
#
_entry.id   AF-A0A417E8K9-F1
#
_cell.length_a   1.000
_cell.length_b   1.000
_cell.length_c   1.000
_cell.angle_alpha   90.00
_cell.angle_beta   90.00
_cell.angle_gamma   90.00
#
_symmetry.space_group_name_H-M   'P 1'
#
loop_
_entity.id
_entity.type
_entity.pdbx_description
1 polymer ?
#
loop_
_entity_poly.entity_id
_entity_poly.type
_entity_poly.pdbx_seq_one_letter_code
_entity_poly.pdbx_strand_id
1 'polypeptide(L)'
;MEADIRWLDDPKVFRVGQLPAHSDHPIYGDVEEAAEGKSSLVQSLDGNWEFAYSVNAASRPVDFYRDNAGDTEFETIHVPGHIELSGYDKIHYINTMYPWEGKIYRRPAYTLGKGLAEGAFSEAEYNPVGSYRKRFHLAEGLRGKRVIICFEGVEQAMYVWLNGHFVGYAEDSFTPSEFDLTPYIKEKDNLLAVEVHKRSTAAFLEDQDFFRFFGIFRSVELYAKPQWHVEDLWAKPYFSVEDGKGTLDAAIKISAEGEGQRPGKMRVCLSDANGKCLLEQTQILQSQAEQTLHLRETLAEKVIPWSHENPYLYQLEIMLTDSEGEVTEVVPYKIGFRDFILDPTDRVMKLNGERLVICGVNRHEWNAASGRCISLEDMKWDIECFKRNHINAVRTCHYPDRMEWYTLCDEAGIYMMAETNLESHGSWQKMGAVEPSWNVPGSLPEWKEAVVDRARTNFECFKNHPSILFWSLGNESYAGDDIAAMQQFFKEKDDQRLVHYEGVFHNRAYEDRISDVESRMYAYPQEIIDYLEHDPKKPYLLCEYMHDMGNSLGGMKSYMELLDRFEMYQGGFIWDYIDQALWVEDEVTGRRVLRYGGDFDDRPSDYEFSGNGILFANRSEKPAMQEVRYYYGIQNRDR
;
A
#
# COMPACT_ATOMS: atom_id res chain seq x y z
N MET A 1 -9.77 -24.01 -15.34
CA MET A 1 -8.62 -23.11 -15.51
C MET A 1 -7.39 -23.88 -15.04
N GLU A 2 -6.28 -23.79 -15.74
CA GLU A 2 -5.03 -24.47 -15.36
C GLU A 2 -3.95 -23.41 -15.11
N ALA A 3 -3.08 -23.65 -14.14
CA ALA A 3 -1.95 -22.78 -13.85
C ALA A 3 -0.91 -22.86 -14.98
N ASP A 4 -0.35 -21.71 -15.38
CA ASP A 4 0.73 -21.64 -16.38
C ASP A 4 1.91 -20.87 -15.81
N ILE A 5 3.05 -21.55 -15.66
CA ILE A 5 4.27 -20.97 -15.08
C ILE A 5 4.82 -19.79 -15.88
N ARG A 6 4.45 -19.68 -17.17
CA ARG A 6 4.90 -18.60 -18.06
C ARG A 6 4.29 -17.25 -17.73
N TRP A 7 3.28 -17.18 -16.86
CA TRP A 7 2.76 -15.90 -16.37
C TRP A 7 3.81 -15.11 -15.60
N LEU A 8 4.80 -15.78 -14.99
CA LEU A 8 5.95 -15.11 -14.35
C LEU A 8 6.76 -14.21 -15.31
N ASP A 9 6.62 -14.40 -16.62
CA ASP A 9 7.40 -13.71 -17.65
C ASP A 9 6.57 -12.71 -18.48
N ASP A 10 5.24 -12.75 -18.40
CA ASP A 10 4.35 -11.93 -19.24
C ASP A 10 3.73 -10.78 -18.44
N PRO A 11 4.18 -9.52 -18.63
CA PRO A 11 3.66 -8.37 -17.86
C PRO A 11 2.18 -8.06 -18.16
N LYS A 12 1.58 -8.68 -19.18
CA LYS A 12 0.14 -8.58 -19.45
C LYS A 12 -0.69 -9.51 -18.57
N VAL A 13 -0.07 -10.47 -17.89
CA VAL A 13 -0.74 -11.43 -17.00
C VAL A 13 -0.18 -11.29 -15.60
N PHE A 14 -0.65 -10.27 -14.89
CA PHE A 14 -0.30 -10.00 -13.49
C PHE A 14 -1.36 -10.50 -12.51
N ARG A 15 -2.54 -10.92 -13.00
CA ARG A 15 -3.60 -11.52 -12.19
C ARG A 15 -4.47 -12.48 -12.97
N VAL A 16 -4.90 -13.56 -12.34
CA VAL A 16 -5.83 -14.56 -12.88
C VAL A 16 -6.75 -15.02 -11.76
N GLY A 17 -8.06 -14.90 -11.91
CA GLY A 17 -9.03 -15.32 -10.88
C GLY A 17 -9.11 -14.40 -9.66
N GLN A 18 -8.26 -13.37 -9.57
CA GLN A 18 -8.31 -12.34 -8.53
C GLN A 18 -9.60 -11.51 -8.66
N LEU A 19 -10.24 -11.21 -7.54
CA LEU A 19 -11.41 -10.34 -7.49
C LEU A 19 -11.00 -8.86 -7.67
N PRO A 20 -11.92 -7.99 -8.13
CA PRO A 20 -11.67 -6.55 -8.17
C PRO A 20 -11.38 -5.99 -6.77
N ALA A 21 -10.41 -5.08 -6.67
CA ALA A 21 -10.14 -4.33 -5.45
C ALA A 21 -11.37 -3.51 -4.99
N HIS A 22 -11.51 -3.35 -3.69
CA HIS A 22 -12.57 -2.59 -3.04
C HIS A 22 -12.05 -1.88 -1.79
N SER A 23 -12.86 -0.99 -1.20
CA SER A 23 -12.51 -0.29 0.04
C SER A 23 -12.20 -1.24 1.19
N ASP A 24 -11.29 -0.84 2.08
CA ASP A 24 -10.81 -1.54 3.28
C ASP A 24 -11.84 -1.65 4.43
N HIS A 25 -13.11 -1.39 4.16
CA HIS A 25 -14.17 -1.42 5.17
C HIS A 25 -14.32 -2.80 5.85
N PRO A 26 -14.54 -2.84 7.18
CA PRO A 26 -14.74 -4.09 7.90
C PRO A 26 -16.15 -4.64 7.70
N ILE A 27 -16.29 -5.95 7.90
CA ILE A 27 -17.53 -6.71 7.73
C ILE A 27 -17.93 -7.31 9.08
N TYR A 28 -19.13 -7.00 9.60
CA TYR A 28 -19.66 -7.59 10.83
C TYR A 28 -21.05 -8.20 10.61
N GLY A 29 -21.36 -9.30 11.30
CA GLY A 29 -22.66 -9.97 11.18
C GLY A 29 -23.80 -9.19 11.85
N ASP A 30 -23.50 -8.45 12.90
CA ASP A 30 -24.47 -7.65 13.65
C ASP A 30 -23.83 -6.43 14.36
N VAL A 31 -24.65 -5.71 15.12
CA VAL A 31 -24.26 -4.48 15.83
C VAL A 31 -23.37 -4.76 17.05
N GLU A 32 -23.52 -5.92 17.69
CA GLU A 32 -22.70 -6.29 18.86
C GLU A 32 -21.28 -6.63 18.40
N GLU A 33 -21.13 -7.41 17.33
CA GLU A 33 -19.85 -7.70 16.68
C GLU A 33 -19.12 -6.42 16.24
N ALA A 34 -19.85 -5.49 15.60
CA ALA A 34 -19.30 -4.20 15.17
C ALA A 34 -18.81 -3.35 16.35
N ALA A 35 -19.53 -3.36 17.49
CA ALA A 35 -19.12 -2.65 18.69
C ALA A 35 -17.91 -3.30 19.40
N GLU A 36 -17.77 -4.62 19.32
CA GLU A 36 -16.62 -5.36 19.85
C GLU A 36 -15.38 -5.33 18.94
N GLY A 37 -15.56 -5.00 17.67
CA GLY A 37 -14.50 -5.04 16.66
C GLY A 37 -14.07 -6.49 16.34
N LYS A 38 -14.99 -7.44 16.43
CA LYS A 38 -14.73 -8.87 16.16
C LYS A 38 -15.86 -9.46 15.33
N SER A 39 -15.52 -9.84 14.10
CA SER A 39 -16.49 -10.40 13.16
C SER A 39 -16.53 -11.93 13.24
N SER A 40 -17.73 -12.51 13.34
CA SER A 40 -17.90 -13.96 13.14
C SER A 40 -17.81 -14.37 11.67
N LEU A 41 -17.84 -13.39 10.75
CA LEU A 41 -17.72 -13.58 9.30
C LEU A 41 -16.26 -13.61 8.83
N VAL A 42 -15.28 -13.39 9.72
CA VAL A 42 -13.85 -13.39 9.41
C VAL A 42 -13.14 -14.51 10.17
N GLN A 43 -12.20 -15.18 9.50
CA GLN A 43 -11.37 -16.24 10.05
C GLN A 43 -9.92 -16.09 9.57
N SER A 44 -9.00 -15.82 10.49
CA SER A 44 -7.57 -15.83 10.18
C SER A 44 -7.04 -17.24 9.87
N LEU A 45 -6.11 -17.31 8.92
CA LEU A 45 -5.33 -18.50 8.56
C LEU A 45 -3.85 -18.38 8.96
N ASP A 46 -3.48 -17.33 9.68
CA ASP A 46 -2.14 -17.10 10.19
C ASP A 46 -1.65 -18.24 11.11
N GLY A 47 -0.37 -18.15 11.47
CA GLY A 47 0.34 -19.12 12.27
C GLY A 47 1.13 -20.09 11.42
N ASN A 48 1.22 -21.35 11.86
CA ASN A 48 2.11 -22.32 11.25
C ASN A 48 1.48 -22.97 10.00
N TRP A 49 2.28 -23.09 8.96
CA TRP A 49 1.95 -23.73 7.68
C TRP A 49 3.01 -24.80 7.36
N GLU A 50 2.60 -25.86 6.68
CA GLU A 50 3.52 -26.83 6.07
C GLU A 50 4.28 -26.14 4.93
N PHE A 51 5.59 -26.37 4.81
CA PHE A 51 6.44 -25.61 3.89
C PHE A 51 7.52 -26.47 3.23
N ALA A 52 7.78 -26.22 1.95
CA ALA A 52 8.93 -26.75 1.23
C ALA A 52 9.60 -25.64 0.41
N TYR A 53 10.92 -25.58 0.47
CA TYR A 53 11.74 -24.62 -0.29
C TYR A 53 12.35 -25.29 -1.52
N SER A 54 12.41 -24.57 -2.64
CA SER A 54 13.08 -25.01 -3.87
C SER A 54 13.87 -23.87 -4.48
N VAL A 55 15.02 -24.16 -5.08
CA VAL A 55 15.92 -23.14 -5.65
C VAL A 55 15.40 -22.53 -6.95
N ASN A 56 14.46 -23.22 -7.63
CA ASN A 56 13.85 -22.78 -8.87
C ASN A 56 12.52 -23.50 -9.14
N ALA A 57 11.78 -23.03 -10.14
CA ALA A 57 10.51 -23.63 -10.54
C ALA A 57 10.64 -25.10 -10.97
N ALA A 58 11.73 -25.51 -11.63
CA ALA A 58 11.89 -26.86 -12.14
C ALA A 58 12.06 -27.93 -11.03
N SER A 59 12.59 -27.54 -9.86
CA SER A 59 12.85 -28.43 -8.72
C SER A 59 11.71 -28.51 -7.71
N ARG A 60 10.68 -27.67 -7.86
CA ARG A 60 9.57 -27.60 -6.91
C ARG A 60 8.68 -28.85 -6.92
N PRO A 61 8.00 -29.17 -5.81
CA PRO A 61 7.06 -30.29 -5.76
C PRO A 61 5.77 -29.95 -6.52
N VAL A 62 5.73 -30.19 -7.84
CA VAL A 62 4.65 -29.74 -8.75
C VAL A 62 3.23 -30.22 -8.38
N ASP A 63 3.09 -31.32 -7.62
CA ASP A 63 1.80 -31.89 -7.22
C ASP A 63 1.46 -31.63 -5.72
N PHE A 64 2.18 -30.72 -5.05
CA PHE A 64 2.01 -30.44 -3.61
C PHE A 64 0.61 -29.98 -3.20
N TYR A 65 -0.13 -29.40 -4.15
CA TYR A 65 -1.51 -28.94 -3.95
C TYR A 65 -2.53 -30.09 -3.83
N ARG A 66 -2.14 -31.34 -4.11
CA ARG A 66 -2.98 -32.52 -3.98
C ARG A 66 -2.93 -33.09 -2.56
N ASP A 67 -3.99 -33.79 -2.16
CA ASP A 67 -4.07 -34.37 -0.81
C ASP A 67 -2.98 -35.44 -0.56
N ASN A 68 -2.74 -36.29 -1.57
CA ASN A 68 -1.66 -37.28 -1.60
C ASN A 68 -0.43 -36.73 -2.33
N ALA A 69 0.18 -35.68 -1.80
CA ALA A 69 1.37 -35.05 -2.36
C ALA A 69 2.64 -35.93 -2.23
N GLY A 70 2.67 -37.08 -2.91
CA GLY A 70 3.87 -37.92 -3.11
C GLY A 70 4.74 -38.15 -1.86
N ASP A 71 6.06 -38.26 -2.08
CA ASP A 71 7.11 -38.40 -1.06
C ASP A 71 7.68 -37.03 -0.61
N THR A 72 6.96 -35.92 -0.80
CA THR A 72 7.45 -34.58 -0.45
C THR A 72 7.49 -34.40 1.07
N GLU A 73 8.68 -34.15 1.62
CA GLU A 73 8.84 -33.78 3.02
C GLU A 73 8.55 -32.28 3.20
N PHE A 74 7.65 -31.95 4.12
CA PHE A 74 7.33 -30.58 4.49
C PHE A 74 7.88 -30.26 5.88
N GLU A 75 8.52 -29.10 5.99
CA GLU A 75 8.87 -28.46 7.25
C GLU A 75 7.70 -27.56 7.71
N THR A 76 7.94 -26.71 8.70
CA THR A 76 6.96 -25.74 9.19
C THR A 76 7.52 -24.33 9.08
N ILE A 77 6.74 -23.42 8.52
CA ILE A 77 7.04 -21.98 8.48
C ILE A 77 5.92 -21.19 9.15
N HIS A 78 6.25 -20.04 9.73
CA HIS A 78 5.27 -19.11 10.28
C HIS A 78 4.78 -18.14 9.20
N VAL A 79 3.47 -17.90 9.18
CA VAL A 79 2.80 -16.95 8.29
C VAL A 79 2.00 -15.97 9.16
N PRO A 80 2.13 -14.65 8.98
CA PRO A 80 3.04 -13.98 8.05
C PRO A 80 4.52 -14.09 8.43
N GLY A 81 5.40 -14.04 7.43
CA GLY A 81 6.85 -13.99 7.61
C GLY A 81 7.63 -14.07 6.30
N HIS A 82 8.83 -13.49 6.29
CA HIS A 82 9.78 -13.59 5.18
C HIS A 82 10.51 -14.93 5.20
N ILE A 83 10.66 -15.56 4.04
CA ILE A 83 11.33 -16.86 3.88
C ILE A 83 12.80 -16.76 4.31
N GLU A 84 13.48 -15.65 3.94
CA GLU A 84 14.86 -15.36 4.33
C GLU A 84 15.08 -15.33 5.84
N LEU A 85 14.14 -14.72 6.57
CA LEU A 85 14.23 -14.59 8.03
C LEU A 85 13.86 -15.90 8.75
N SER A 86 13.28 -16.86 8.03
CA SER A 86 13.04 -18.23 8.52
C SER A 86 14.25 -19.16 8.28
N GLY A 87 15.36 -18.63 7.77
CA GLY A 87 16.60 -19.38 7.53
C GLY A 87 16.72 -20.05 6.17
N TYR A 88 15.80 -19.74 5.23
CA TYR A 88 15.86 -20.24 3.87
C TYR A 88 16.33 -19.16 2.91
N ASP A 89 17.11 -19.51 1.89
CA ASP A 89 17.68 -18.55 0.94
C ASP A 89 18.55 -17.46 1.60
N LYS A 90 19.03 -16.51 0.79
CA LYS A 90 19.96 -15.47 1.21
C LYS A 90 19.26 -14.12 1.36
N ILE A 91 19.49 -13.46 2.50
CA ILE A 91 19.17 -12.04 2.73
C ILE A 91 20.01 -11.18 1.80
N HIS A 92 19.39 -10.24 1.09
CA HIS A 92 20.06 -9.40 0.12
C HIS A 92 19.55 -7.96 0.23
N TYR A 93 20.44 -6.98 0.37
CA TYR A 93 20.11 -5.57 0.23
C TYR A 93 20.79 -4.98 -1.01
N ILE A 94 20.04 -4.18 -1.75
CA ILE A 94 20.54 -3.45 -2.91
C ILE A 94 19.67 -2.20 -3.14
N ASN A 95 20.30 -1.12 -3.58
CA ASN A 95 19.62 0.14 -3.91
C ASN A 95 19.18 0.11 -5.38
N THR A 96 19.98 0.68 -6.27
CA THR A 96 19.56 0.99 -7.66
C THR A 96 19.61 -0.19 -8.63
N MET A 97 20.35 -1.25 -8.31
CA MET A 97 20.59 -2.35 -9.25
C MET A 97 19.60 -3.48 -9.00
N TYR A 98 19.06 -4.06 -10.07
CA TYR A 98 18.35 -5.32 -9.92
C TYR A 98 19.26 -6.41 -9.31
N PRO A 99 18.75 -7.27 -8.42
CA PRO A 99 19.55 -8.25 -7.66
C PRO A 99 20.38 -9.25 -8.49
N TRP A 100 20.07 -9.41 -9.78
CA TRP A 100 20.76 -10.33 -10.71
C TRP A 100 21.84 -9.66 -11.56
N GLU A 101 21.97 -8.33 -11.52
CA GLU A 101 22.95 -7.59 -12.32
C GLU A 101 24.38 -8.07 -12.06
N GLY A 102 25.17 -8.15 -13.13
CA GLY A 102 26.53 -8.68 -13.11
C GLY A 102 26.66 -10.20 -12.98
N LYS A 103 25.56 -10.94 -12.73
CA LYS A 103 25.55 -12.41 -12.64
C LYS A 103 24.76 -13.07 -13.76
N ILE A 104 23.56 -12.56 -14.03
CA ILE A 104 22.63 -13.12 -15.01
C ILE A 104 22.19 -11.96 -15.91
N TYR A 105 22.33 -12.14 -17.22
CA TYR A 105 21.75 -11.19 -18.16
C TYR A 105 20.23 -11.39 -18.21
N ARG A 106 19.50 -10.35 -17.81
CA ARG A 106 18.03 -10.35 -17.78
C ARG A 106 17.54 -8.92 -17.98
N ARG A 107 16.54 -8.76 -18.86
CA ARG A 107 15.92 -7.47 -19.18
C ARG A 107 14.40 -7.61 -19.14
N PRO A 108 13.65 -6.53 -18.88
CA PRO A 108 12.20 -6.58 -18.87
C PRO A 108 11.67 -6.96 -20.26
N ALA A 109 10.59 -7.73 -20.30
CA ALA A 109 9.94 -8.10 -21.55
C ALA A 109 9.60 -6.85 -22.39
N TYR A 110 9.68 -6.98 -23.73
CA TYR A 110 9.37 -5.92 -24.70
C TYR A 110 10.34 -4.72 -24.79
N THR A 111 11.33 -4.61 -23.90
CA THR A 111 12.29 -3.47 -23.90
C THR A 111 13.32 -3.51 -25.03
N LEU A 112 13.72 -4.71 -25.47
CA LEU A 112 14.76 -4.91 -26.50
C LEU A 112 14.21 -5.33 -27.88
N GLY A 113 12.89 -5.24 -28.07
CA GLY A 113 12.21 -5.66 -29.29
C GLY A 113 10.91 -6.41 -29.00
N LYS A 114 10.41 -7.17 -29.97
CA LYS A 114 9.15 -7.91 -29.82
C LYS A 114 9.41 -9.27 -29.15
N GLY A 115 8.93 -9.43 -27.91
CA GLY A 115 8.87 -10.73 -27.24
C GLY A 115 9.44 -10.73 -25.82
N LEU A 116 9.44 -11.92 -25.23
CA LEU A 116 10.09 -12.22 -23.95
C LEU A 116 11.61 -12.15 -24.11
N ALA A 117 12.28 -11.50 -23.18
CA ALA A 117 13.74 -11.33 -23.21
C ALA A 117 14.46 -12.59 -22.72
N GLU A 118 15.76 -12.70 -23.02
CA GLU A 118 16.63 -13.74 -22.47
C GLU A 118 16.63 -13.70 -20.94
N GLY A 119 16.65 -14.87 -20.30
CA GLY A 119 16.70 -15.00 -18.85
C GLY A 119 15.34 -14.99 -18.16
N ALA A 120 14.28 -15.49 -18.82
CA ALA A 120 12.94 -15.70 -18.24
C ALA A 120 13.00 -16.27 -16.80
N PHE A 121 12.13 -15.78 -15.92
CA PHE A 121 11.99 -16.20 -14.53
C PHE A 121 11.46 -17.63 -14.41
N SER A 122 10.55 -18.04 -15.30
CA SER A 122 9.95 -19.38 -15.28
C SER A 122 10.95 -20.52 -15.56
N GLU A 123 12.01 -20.22 -16.31
CA GLU A 123 13.06 -21.18 -16.70
C GLU A 123 14.41 -20.92 -16.01
N ALA A 124 14.46 -19.96 -15.06
CA ALA A 124 15.70 -19.56 -14.42
C ALA A 124 16.31 -20.68 -13.57
N GLU A 125 17.64 -20.86 -13.66
CA GLU A 125 18.37 -21.80 -12.79
C GLU A 125 18.25 -21.42 -11.30
N TYR A 126 18.09 -20.13 -11.02
CA TYR A 126 17.84 -19.60 -9.68
C TYR A 126 16.67 -18.61 -9.73
N ASN A 127 15.54 -19.05 -9.20
CA ASN A 127 14.36 -18.25 -8.88
C ASN A 127 13.60 -18.96 -7.75
N PRO A 128 14.04 -18.78 -6.49
CA PRO A 128 13.53 -19.54 -5.36
C PRO A 128 12.01 -19.58 -5.26
N VAL A 129 11.49 -20.72 -4.79
CA VAL A 129 10.06 -21.01 -4.68
C VAL A 129 9.74 -21.53 -3.29
N GLY A 130 8.73 -20.94 -2.66
CA GLY A 130 8.12 -21.44 -1.43
C GLY A 130 6.81 -22.15 -1.72
N SER A 131 6.72 -23.43 -1.39
CA SER A 131 5.49 -24.23 -1.49
C SER A 131 4.84 -24.36 -0.10
N TYR A 132 3.76 -23.63 0.12
CA TYR A 132 3.03 -23.54 1.39
C TYR A 132 1.76 -24.41 1.38
N ARG A 133 1.46 -25.10 2.48
CA ARG A 133 0.19 -25.82 2.67
C ARG A 133 -0.43 -25.53 4.03
N LYS A 134 -1.75 -25.32 4.04
CA LYS A 134 -2.55 -25.15 5.26
C LYS A 134 -3.78 -26.02 5.20
N ARG A 135 -3.94 -26.85 6.24
CA ARG A 135 -5.20 -27.55 6.50
C ARG A 135 -6.05 -26.73 7.47
N PHE A 136 -7.33 -26.59 7.16
CA PHE A 136 -8.25 -25.84 8.00
C PHE A 136 -9.70 -26.35 7.90
N HIS A 137 -10.49 -25.99 8.91
CA HIS A 137 -11.94 -26.13 8.91
C HIS A 137 -12.57 -24.74 8.90
N LEU A 138 -13.74 -24.60 8.30
CA LEU A 138 -14.48 -23.34 8.36
C LEU A 138 -15.04 -23.11 9.77
N ALA A 139 -14.79 -21.91 10.28
CA ALA A 139 -15.50 -21.37 11.43
C ALA A 139 -17.01 -21.33 11.15
N GLU A 140 -17.81 -21.37 12.21
CA GLU A 140 -19.27 -21.53 12.10
C GLU A 140 -19.93 -20.44 11.25
N GLY A 141 -19.53 -19.18 11.44
CA GLY A 141 -20.08 -18.03 10.71
C GLY A 141 -19.84 -18.05 9.20
N LEU A 142 -18.85 -18.79 8.71
CA LEU A 142 -18.52 -18.86 7.28
C LEU A 142 -19.27 -19.98 6.54
N ARG A 143 -19.87 -20.94 7.27
CA ARG A 143 -20.48 -22.13 6.65
C ARG A 143 -21.71 -21.77 5.84
N GLY A 144 -21.82 -22.35 4.64
CA GLY A 144 -22.94 -22.13 3.73
C GLY A 144 -22.99 -20.76 3.08
N LYS A 145 -21.95 -19.93 3.24
CA LYS A 145 -21.83 -18.60 2.62
C LYS A 145 -20.84 -18.62 1.47
N ARG A 146 -20.81 -17.53 0.69
CA ARG A 146 -19.71 -17.28 -0.26
C ARG A 146 -18.46 -16.92 0.53
N VAL A 147 -17.37 -17.66 0.36
CA VAL A 147 -16.13 -17.49 1.13
C VAL A 147 -15.03 -16.99 0.22
N ILE A 148 -14.45 -15.86 0.59
CA ILE A 148 -13.31 -15.24 -0.09
C ILE A 148 -12.08 -15.44 0.79
N ILE A 149 -10.94 -15.67 0.16
CA ILE A 149 -9.64 -15.55 0.81
C ILE A 149 -9.01 -14.24 0.43
N CYS A 150 -8.44 -13.53 1.41
CA CYS A 150 -7.64 -12.34 1.24
C CYS A 150 -6.21 -12.63 1.71
N PHE A 151 -5.25 -12.44 0.80
CA PHE A 151 -3.84 -12.35 1.14
C PHE A 151 -3.45 -10.88 1.18
N GLU A 152 -3.16 -10.32 2.35
CA GLU A 152 -2.87 -8.88 2.50
C GLU A 152 -1.54 -8.45 1.86
N GLY A 153 -0.64 -9.41 1.59
CA GLY A 153 0.67 -9.16 0.99
C GLY A 153 1.50 -10.42 0.82
N VAL A 154 1.89 -10.70 -0.43
CA VAL A 154 2.72 -11.85 -0.81
C VAL A 154 3.78 -11.40 -1.79
N GLU A 155 5.04 -11.49 -1.39
CA GLU A 155 6.19 -11.07 -2.18
C GLU A 155 6.77 -12.30 -2.94
N GLN A 156 6.95 -12.36 -4.26
CA GLN A 156 6.53 -11.37 -5.28
C GLN A 156 5.40 -11.84 -6.20
N ALA A 157 5.26 -13.15 -6.43
CA ALA A 157 4.16 -13.70 -7.23
C ALA A 157 3.64 -15.01 -6.65
N MET A 158 2.33 -15.21 -6.67
CA MET A 158 1.71 -16.39 -6.07
C MET A 158 0.73 -17.12 -6.99
N TYR A 159 0.68 -18.43 -6.83
CA TYR A 159 -0.36 -19.30 -7.38
C TYR A 159 -1.12 -19.96 -6.24
N VAL A 160 -2.45 -20.02 -6.34
CA VAL A 160 -3.33 -20.48 -5.27
C VAL A 160 -4.16 -21.68 -5.72
N TRP A 161 -4.21 -22.71 -4.88
CA TRP A 161 -5.07 -23.87 -5.05
C TRP A 161 -5.87 -24.15 -3.77
N LEU A 162 -7.10 -24.61 -3.95
CA LEU A 162 -7.93 -25.13 -2.87
C LEU A 162 -8.43 -26.52 -3.23
N ASN A 163 -8.20 -27.49 -2.33
CA ASN A 163 -8.69 -28.85 -2.46
C ASN A 163 -8.34 -29.52 -3.81
N GLY A 164 -7.15 -29.21 -4.34
CA GLY A 164 -6.69 -29.73 -5.63
C GLY A 164 -7.06 -28.89 -6.85
N HIS A 165 -7.91 -27.87 -6.69
CA HIS A 165 -8.36 -27.00 -7.78
C HIS A 165 -7.56 -25.72 -7.84
N PHE A 166 -7.11 -25.35 -9.03
CA PHE A 166 -6.48 -24.06 -9.25
C PHE A 166 -7.51 -22.94 -9.11
N VAL A 167 -7.18 -21.95 -8.28
CA VAL A 167 -8.02 -20.81 -7.96
C VAL A 167 -7.56 -19.57 -8.72
N GLY A 168 -6.26 -19.26 -8.66
CA GLY A 168 -5.77 -18.03 -9.28
C GLY A 168 -4.27 -17.77 -9.15
N TYR A 169 -3.85 -16.66 -9.75
CA TYR A 169 -2.50 -16.11 -9.77
C TYR A 169 -2.55 -14.61 -9.47
N ALA A 170 -1.56 -14.07 -8.77
CA ALA A 170 -1.40 -12.64 -8.58
C ALA A 170 0.07 -12.22 -8.43
N GLU A 171 0.33 -11.00 -8.89
CA GLU A 171 1.51 -10.15 -8.64
C GLU A 171 1.08 -8.90 -7.87
N ASP A 172 2.04 -8.02 -7.54
CA ASP A 172 1.91 -6.84 -6.66
C ASP A 172 1.97 -7.20 -5.18
N SER A 173 3.18 -7.10 -4.62
CA SER A 173 3.50 -7.62 -3.29
C SER A 173 2.79 -6.91 -2.13
N PHE A 174 2.42 -5.64 -2.31
CA PHE A 174 2.06 -4.73 -1.22
C PHE A 174 0.57 -4.35 -1.21
N THR A 175 -0.23 -4.93 -2.09
CA THR A 175 -1.70 -4.76 -2.08
C THR A 175 -2.42 -6.09 -1.88
N PRO A 176 -3.64 -6.08 -1.31
CA PRO A 176 -4.40 -7.30 -1.08
C PRO A 176 -4.73 -8.05 -2.37
N SER A 177 -4.67 -9.38 -2.30
CA SER A 177 -5.08 -10.27 -3.37
C SER A 177 -6.18 -11.21 -2.92
N GLU A 178 -7.35 -11.07 -3.52
CA GLU A 178 -8.54 -11.79 -3.11
C GLU A 178 -9.04 -12.80 -4.15
N PHE A 179 -9.52 -13.96 -3.69
CA PHE A 179 -10.06 -15.00 -4.56
C PHE A 179 -11.31 -15.65 -4.00
N ASP A 180 -12.29 -15.92 -4.86
CA ASP A 180 -13.49 -16.68 -4.49
C ASP A 180 -13.19 -18.18 -4.35
N LEU A 181 -13.27 -18.67 -3.11
CA LEU A 181 -13.06 -20.08 -2.76
C LEU A 181 -14.35 -20.90 -2.78
N THR A 182 -15.51 -20.26 -2.86
CA THR A 182 -16.84 -20.88 -2.76
C THR A 182 -17.00 -22.13 -3.63
N PRO A 183 -16.55 -22.15 -4.90
CA PRO A 183 -16.75 -23.33 -5.76
C PRO A 183 -16.05 -24.61 -5.29
N TYR A 184 -15.00 -24.50 -4.46
CA TYR A 184 -14.13 -25.62 -4.08
C TYR A 184 -14.05 -25.86 -2.57
N ILE A 185 -14.56 -24.93 -1.76
CA ILE A 185 -14.46 -24.99 -0.31
C ILE A 185 -15.44 -26.00 0.30
N LYS A 186 -15.01 -26.60 1.40
CA LYS A 186 -15.78 -27.58 2.20
C LYS A 186 -15.94 -27.03 3.61
N GLU A 187 -16.85 -27.58 4.40
CA GLU A 187 -16.95 -27.21 5.83
C GLU A 187 -15.72 -27.64 6.63
N LYS A 188 -15.08 -28.76 6.24
CA LYS A 188 -13.97 -29.39 6.96
C LYS A 188 -12.93 -29.94 5.99
N ASP A 189 -11.73 -30.15 6.51
CA ASP A 189 -10.63 -30.83 5.84
C ASP A 189 -10.26 -30.15 4.51
N ASN A 190 -10.29 -28.81 4.50
CA ASN A 190 -9.79 -28.04 3.38
C ASN A 190 -8.28 -28.09 3.36
N LEU A 191 -7.71 -28.20 2.17
CA LEU A 191 -6.28 -28.02 1.91
C LEU A 191 -6.11 -26.80 1.01
N LEU A 192 -5.60 -25.72 1.58
CA LEU A 192 -5.07 -24.57 0.85
C LEU A 192 -3.62 -24.84 0.52
N ALA A 193 -3.23 -24.59 -0.73
CA ALA A 193 -1.85 -24.67 -1.18
C ALA A 193 -1.49 -23.39 -1.95
N VAL A 194 -0.33 -22.82 -1.64
CA VAL A 194 0.15 -21.57 -2.24
C VAL A 194 1.59 -21.77 -2.68
N GLU A 195 1.87 -21.46 -3.94
CA GLU A 195 3.22 -21.47 -4.49
C GLU A 195 3.67 -20.04 -4.71
N VAL A 196 4.71 -19.60 -3.98
CA VAL A 196 5.24 -18.24 -4.02
C VAL A 196 6.59 -18.25 -4.72
N HIS A 197 6.72 -17.47 -5.78
CA HIS A 197 7.97 -17.30 -6.53
C HIS A 197 8.66 -16.00 -6.10
N LYS A 198 9.98 -16.08 -5.88
CA LYS A 198 10.79 -14.93 -5.47
C LYS A 198 10.82 -13.83 -6.53
N ARG A 199 10.65 -14.17 -7.81
CA ARG A 199 10.67 -13.20 -8.91
C ARG A 199 9.67 -13.56 -10.01
N SER A 200 9.06 -12.52 -10.54
CA SER A 200 8.20 -12.49 -11.74
C SER A 200 8.41 -11.14 -12.46
N THR A 201 7.53 -10.77 -13.39
CA THR A 201 7.56 -9.43 -13.99
C THR A 201 7.45 -8.30 -12.98
N ALA A 202 6.76 -8.51 -11.85
CA ALA A 202 6.71 -7.59 -10.72
C ALA A 202 8.09 -7.20 -10.19
N ALA A 203 9.09 -8.10 -10.25
CA ALA A 203 10.44 -7.81 -9.77
C ALA A 203 11.13 -6.66 -10.53
N PHE A 204 10.64 -6.30 -11.72
CA PHE A 204 11.10 -5.12 -12.45
C PHE A 204 10.43 -3.81 -12.01
N LEU A 205 9.26 -3.90 -11.38
CA LEU A 205 8.46 -2.78 -10.88
C LEU A 205 8.58 -2.60 -9.35
N GLU A 206 9.36 -3.45 -8.69
CA GLU A 206 9.56 -3.50 -7.24
C GLU A 206 11.06 -3.46 -6.93
N ASP A 207 11.73 -2.45 -7.47
CA ASP A 207 13.18 -2.22 -7.33
C ASP A 207 13.51 -1.13 -6.30
N GLN A 208 12.72 -1.01 -5.24
CA GLN A 208 12.92 -0.01 -4.18
C GLN A 208 14.30 -0.07 -3.52
N ASP A 209 14.78 1.01 -2.91
CA ASP A 209 15.97 0.95 -2.04
C ASP A 209 15.67 0.24 -0.70
N PHE A 210 15.66 -1.09 -0.71
CA PHE A 210 15.39 -1.91 0.49
C PHE A 210 16.00 -3.31 0.47
N PHE A 211 15.83 -4.05 1.58
CA PHE A 211 16.11 -5.49 1.62
C PHE A 211 15.17 -6.29 0.70
N ARG A 212 15.68 -7.15 -0.17
CA ARG A 212 14.90 -8.00 -1.06
C ARG A 212 14.52 -9.29 -0.31
N PHE A 213 13.23 -9.50 -0.09
CA PHE A 213 12.68 -10.70 0.56
C PHE A 213 11.67 -11.38 -0.37
N PHE A 214 11.10 -12.49 0.07
CA PHE A 214 9.88 -13.05 -0.52
C PHE A 214 9.12 -13.93 0.49
N GLY A 215 7.87 -14.25 0.17
CA GLY A 215 6.99 -15.07 1.01
C GLY A 215 5.66 -14.37 1.33
N ILE A 216 4.83 -15.03 2.13
CA ILE A 216 3.57 -14.49 2.62
C ILE A 216 3.88 -13.64 3.86
N PHE A 217 4.07 -12.32 3.68
CA PHE A 217 4.62 -11.44 4.70
C PHE A 217 3.58 -10.53 5.40
N ARG A 218 2.33 -10.54 4.94
CA ARG A 218 1.17 -9.99 5.64
C ARG A 218 0.09 -11.07 5.83
N SER A 219 -0.94 -10.74 6.60
CA SER A 219 -1.92 -11.70 7.11
C SER A 219 -2.68 -12.42 5.99
N VAL A 220 -3.16 -13.63 6.28
CA VAL A 220 -4.05 -14.39 5.41
C VAL A 220 -5.37 -14.62 6.11
N GLU A 221 -6.46 -14.16 5.53
CA GLU A 221 -7.79 -14.22 6.13
C GLU A 221 -8.82 -14.81 5.17
N LEU A 222 -9.81 -15.48 5.75
CA LEU A 222 -11.06 -15.82 5.07
C LEU A 222 -12.13 -14.85 5.55
N TYR A 223 -12.95 -14.35 4.63
CA TYR A 223 -14.18 -13.66 4.99
C TYR A 223 -15.37 -14.24 4.22
N ALA A 224 -16.53 -14.25 4.86
CA ALA A 224 -17.77 -14.68 4.24
C ALA A 224 -18.64 -13.49 3.83
N LYS A 225 -19.13 -13.51 2.59
CA LYS A 225 -20.14 -12.56 2.11
C LYS A 225 -21.52 -13.02 2.57
N PRO A 226 -22.22 -12.26 3.43
CA PRO A 226 -23.57 -12.58 3.87
C PRO A 226 -24.60 -12.43 2.74
N GLN A 227 -25.89 -12.60 3.07
CA GLN A 227 -26.99 -12.61 2.11
C GLN A 227 -27.08 -11.31 1.30
N TRP A 228 -26.90 -10.18 1.98
CA TRP A 228 -26.66 -8.87 1.42
C TRP A 228 -25.27 -8.44 1.87
N HIS A 229 -24.44 -7.97 0.95
CA HIS A 229 -23.06 -7.62 1.24
C HIS A 229 -22.68 -6.29 0.58
N VAL A 230 -22.06 -5.39 1.31
CA VAL A 230 -21.38 -4.21 0.76
C VAL A 230 -20.11 -4.67 0.06
N GLU A 231 -20.10 -4.64 -1.27
CA GLU A 231 -18.95 -5.03 -2.09
C GLU A 231 -17.91 -3.91 -2.16
N ASP A 232 -18.35 -2.65 -2.07
CA ASP A 232 -17.47 -1.48 -2.14
C ASP A 232 -18.18 -0.24 -1.58
N LEU A 233 -17.43 0.62 -0.91
CA LEU A 233 -17.88 1.88 -0.34
C LEU A 233 -16.99 3.02 -0.83
N TRP A 234 -17.58 4.07 -1.39
CA TRP A 234 -16.89 5.33 -1.63
C TRP A 234 -17.69 6.49 -1.02
N ALA A 235 -17.23 7.05 0.10
CA ALA A 235 -18.03 7.94 0.96
C ALA A 235 -17.94 9.45 0.67
N LYS A 236 -16.91 9.91 -0.07
CA LYS A 236 -16.63 11.30 -0.51
C LYS A 236 -17.22 12.43 0.39
N PRO A 237 -16.67 12.64 1.59
CA PRO A 237 -17.06 13.77 2.43
C PRO A 237 -16.46 15.09 1.88
N TYR A 238 -17.31 16.05 1.52
CA TYR A 238 -16.90 17.40 1.08
C TYR A 238 -17.12 18.43 2.18
N PHE A 239 -16.14 19.31 2.41
CA PHE A 239 -16.26 20.46 3.31
C PHE A 239 -16.34 21.77 2.52
N SER A 240 -17.20 22.69 2.95
CA SER A 240 -17.29 24.05 2.40
C SER A 240 -16.73 25.05 3.40
N VAL A 241 -15.63 25.71 3.02
CA VAL A 241 -14.98 26.75 3.83
C VAL A 241 -15.88 27.99 3.99
N GLU A 242 -16.72 28.30 2.99
CA GLU A 242 -17.55 29.51 2.96
C GLU A 242 -18.65 29.52 4.03
N ASP A 243 -19.32 28.38 4.24
CA ASP A 243 -20.46 28.26 5.16
C ASP A 243 -20.24 27.26 6.31
N GLY A 244 -19.16 26.48 6.27
CA GLY A 244 -18.78 25.50 7.27
C GLY A 244 -19.61 24.21 7.23
N LYS A 245 -20.32 23.94 6.13
CA LYS A 245 -21.15 22.74 5.99
C LYS A 245 -20.40 21.57 5.37
N GLY A 246 -20.84 20.36 5.73
CA GLY A 246 -20.39 19.11 5.12
C GLY A 246 -21.43 18.58 4.14
N THR A 247 -20.99 17.99 3.03
CA THR A 247 -21.82 17.20 2.12
C THR A 247 -21.26 15.79 2.03
N LEU A 248 -22.07 14.78 2.35
CA LEU A 248 -21.72 13.38 2.13
C LEU A 248 -22.19 12.97 0.74
N ASP A 249 -21.27 12.54 -0.13
CA ASP A 249 -21.59 11.90 -1.41
C ASP A 249 -21.08 10.45 -1.40
N ALA A 250 -21.99 9.50 -1.21
CA ALA A 250 -21.66 8.10 -1.09
C ALA A 250 -22.14 7.29 -2.30
N ALA A 251 -21.25 6.45 -2.84
CA ALA A 251 -21.58 5.35 -3.72
C ALA A 251 -21.36 4.03 -2.96
N ILE A 252 -22.41 3.23 -2.82
CA ILE A 252 -22.39 1.98 -2.07
C ILE A 252 -22.77 0.86 -3.02
N LYS A 253 -21.81 -0.02 -3.32
CA LYS A 253 -22.02 -1.19 -4.18
C LYS A 253 -22.43 -2.36 -3.30
N ILE A 254 -23.54 -3.00 -3.64
CA ILE A 254 -24.11 -4.11 -2.86
C ILE A 254 -24.34 -5.32 -3.75
N SER A 255 -23.98 -6.51 -3.27
CA SER A 255 -24.35 -7.78 -3.87
C SER A 255 -25.35 -8.56 -3.02
N ALA A 256 -26.10 -9.43 -3.70
CA ALA A 256 -26.96 -10.43 -3.08
C ALA A 256 -26.35 -11.83 -3.24
N GLU A 257 -26.75 -12.77 -2.38
CA GLU A 257 -26.37 -14.19 -2.47
C GLU A 257 -26.76 -14.84 -3.80
N GLY A 258 -27.83 -14.36 -4.46
CA GLY A 258 -28.23 -14.83 -5.79
C GLY A 258 -29.45 -14.12 -6.39
N GLU A 259 -29.74 -14.41 -7.65
CA GLU A 259 -30.94 -13.92 -8.34
C GLU A 259 -32.22 -14.43 -7.67
N GLY A 260 -33.18 -13.53 -7.45
CA GLY A 260 -34.44 -13.87 -6.76
C GLY A 260 -34.41 -13.75 -5.23
N GLN A 261 -33.33 -13.19 -4.66
CA GLN A 261 -33.27 -12.74 -3.26
C GLN A 261 -34.54 -11.93 -2.91
N ARG A 262 -35.14 -12.16 -1.74
CA ARG A 262 -36.21 -11.28 -1.28
C ARG A 262 -35.65 -9.88 -1.01
N PRO A 263 -36.40 -8.80 -1.28
CA PRO A 263 -35.95 -7.43 -1.02
C PRO A 263 -35.49 -7.25 0.42
N GLY A 264 -34.35 -6.59 0.60
CA GLY A 264 -33.82 -6.17 1.90
C GLY A 264 -33.94 -4.66 2.10
N LYS A 265 -33.29 -4.15 3.14
CA LYS A 265 -33.12 -2.70 3.34
C LYS A 265 -31.68 -2.37 3.70
N MET A 266 -31.20 -1.26 3.17
CA MET A 266 -29.97 -0.61 3.60
C MET A 266 -30.33 0.65 4.40
N ARG A 267 -29.86 0.72 5.64
CA ARG A 267 -29.86 1.94 6.45
C ARG A 267 -28.46 2.55 6.43
N VAL A 268 -28.37 3.83 6.12
CA VAL A 268 -27.13 4.62 6.17
C VAL A 268 -27.31 5.68 7.25
N CYS A 269 -26.44 5.67 8.27
CA CYS A 269 -26.46 6.59 9.39
C CYS A 269 -25.10 7.27 9.52
N LEU A 270 -25.06 8.59 9.53
CA LEU A 270 -23.86 9.37 9.84
C LEU A 270 -24.04 10.03 11.20
N SER A 271 -23.15 9.75 12.14
CA SER A 271 -23.16 10.35 13.47
C SER A 271 -21.88 11.08 13.81
N ASP A 272 -22.01 12.07 14.68
CA ASP A 272 -20.87 12.77 15.28
C ASP A 272 -20.12 11.90 16.30
N ALA A 273 -18.99 12.37 16.81
CA ALA A 273 -18.17 11.62 17.78
C ALA A 273 -18.87 11.35 19.13
N ASN A 274 -20.01 11.99 19.42
CA ASN A 274 -20.83 11.75 20.62
C ASN A 274 -22.00 10.80 20.34
N GLY A 275 -22.13 10.28 19.11
CA GLY A 275 -23.22 9.40 18.68
C GLY A 275 -24.50 10.14 18.29
N LYS A 276 -24.48 11.46 18.11
CA LYS A 276 -25.64 12.19 17.58
C LYS A 276 -25.74 11.92 16.08
N CYS A 277 -26.84 11.28 15.67
CA CYS A 277 -27.17 11.09 14.25
C CYS A 277 -27.42 12.44 13.55
N LEU A 278 -26.67 12.72 12.49
CA LEU A 278 -26.74 13.93 11.68
C LEU A 278 -27.44 13.70 10.34
N LEU A 279 -27.38 12.47 9.82
CA LEU A 279 -28.04 12.04 8.60
C LEU A 279 -28.46 10.58 8.76
N GLU A 280 -29.70 10.27 8.40
CA GLU A 280 -30.20 8.90 8.31
C GLU A 280 -31.01 8.74 7.03
N GLN A 281 -30.70 7.70 6.26
CA GLN A 281 -31.42 7.34 5.05
C GLN A 281 -31.67 5.83 5.04
N THR A 282 -32.81 5.42 4.48
CA THR A 282 -33.15 4.02 4.29
C THR A 282 -33.56 3.79 2.85
N GLN A 283 -32.92 2.82 2.19
CA GLN A 283 -33.22 2.43 0.82
C GLN A 283 -33.64 0.95 0.76
N ILE A 284 -34.56 0.62 -0.14
CA ILE A 284 -35.00 -0.75 -0.38
C ILE A 284 -34.05 -1.39 -1.38
N LEU A 285 -33.45 -2.51 -0.98
CA LEU A 285 -32.59 -3.31 -1.85
C LEU A 285 -33.47 -4.12 -2.80
N GLN A 286 -33.31 -3.89 -4.10
CA GLN A 286 -34.05 -4.64 -5.12
C GLN A 286 -33.47 -6.04 -5.26
N SER A 287 -34.29 -7.00 -5.71
CA SER A 287 -33.92 -8.40 -5.99
C SER A 287 -33.00 -8.54 -7.22
N GLN A 288 -31.87 -7.85 -7.22
CA GLN A 288 -30.82 -7.87 -8.23
C GLN A 288 -29.55 -8.48 -7.63
N ALA A 289 -28.76 -9.17 -8.46
CA ALA A 289 -27.51 -9.78 -8.00
C ALA A 289 -26.49 -8.74 -7.53
N GLU A 290 -26.49 -7.56 -8.17
CA GLU A 290 -25.61 -6.44 -7.84
C GLU A 290 -26.35 -5.12 -8.11
N GLN A 291 -26.16 -4.12 -7.24
CA GLN A 291 -26.68 -2.76 -7.42
C GLN A 291 -25.77 -1.72 -6.77
N THR A 292 -25.70 -0.52 -7.34
CA THR A 292 -25.00 0.63 -6.74
C THR A 292 -26.03 1.67 -6.33
N LEU A 293 -26.03 2.05 -5.05
CA LEU A 293 -26.87 3.11 -4.52
C LEU A 293 -26.04 4.37 -4.34
N HIS A 294 -26.61 5.50 -4.76
CA HIS A 294 -25.99 6.81 -4.62
C HIS A 294 -26.77 7.64 -3.60
N LEU A 295 -26.03 8.34 -2.75
CA LEU A 295 -26.56 9.24 -1.74
C LEU A 295 -25.76 10.54 -1.77
N ARG A 296 -26.41 11.69 -1.95
CA ARG A 296 -25.74 12.99 -1.84
C ARG A 296 -26.55 13.95 -0.98
N GLU A 297 -26.07 14.23 0.23
CA GLU A 297 -26.80 15.00 1.24
C GLU A 297 -25.89 16.02 1.92
N THR A 298 -26.36 17.27 1.97
CA THR A 298 -25.70 18.35 2.72
C THR A 298 -26.27 18.41 4.14
N LEU A 299 -25.39 18.36 5.13
CA LEU A 299 -25.80 18.38 6.53
C LEU A 299 -26.41 19.74 6.91
N ALA A 300 -27.45 19.69 7.73
CA ALA A 300 -28.14 20.90 8.20
C ALA A 300 -27.26 21.74 9.14
N GLU A 301 -26.44 21.05 9.94
CA GLU A 301 -25.51 21.64 10.91
C GLU A 301 -24.11 21.82 10.29
N LYS A 302 -23.32 22.72 10.89
CA LYS A 302 -21.90 22.86 10.52
C LYS A 302 -21.12 21.63 10.96
N VAL A 303 -20.10 21.29 10.18
CA VAL A 303 -19.19 20.19 10.52
C VAL A 303 -17.90 20.72 11.13
N ILE A 304 -17.22 19.84 11.86
CA ILE A 304 -15.87 20.07 12.33
C ILE A 304 -14.94 19.46 11.28
N PRO A 305 -14.12 20.26 10.58
CA PRO A 305 -13.26 19.72 9.54
C PRO A 305 -12.07 18.96 10.15
N TRP A 306 -11.64 17.91 9.46
CA TRP A 306 -10.48 17.09 9.79
C TRP A 306 -9.18 17.81 9.40
N SER A 307 -8.17 17.77 10.27
CA SER A 307 -6.80 18.24 10.04
C SER A 307 -5.80 17.54 10.98
N HIS A 308 -4.50 17.82 10.86
CA HIS A 308 -3.49 17.25 11.78
C HIS A 308 -3.64 17.74 13.23
N GLU A 309 -4.26 18.90 13.43
CA GLU A 309 -4.49 19.53 14.74
C GLU A 309 -5.81 19.07 15.34
N ASN A 310 -6.78 18.80 14.48
CA ASN A 310 -8.13 18.40 14.85
C ASN A 310 -8.55 17.21 13.98
N PRO A 311 -8.12 15.97 14.33
CA PRO A 311 -8.47 14.76 13.59
C PRO A 311 -9.90 14.31 13.88
N TYR A 312 -10.87 15.20 13.67
CA TYR A 312 -12.27 14.93 13.94
C TYR A 312 -12.83 13.95 12.90
N LEU A 313 -13.32 12.81 13.38
CA LEU A 313 -13.91 11.76 12.56
C LEU A 313 -15.40 11.59 12.90
N TYR A 314 -16.20 11.41 11.87
CA TYR A 314 -17.61 11.04 11.94
C TYR A 314 -17.75 9.53 11.70
N GLN A 315 -18.75 8.92 12.33
CA GLN A 315 -19.06 7.50 12.14
C GLN A 315 -20.13 7.35 11.06
N LEU A 316 -19.76 6.79 9.93
CA LEU A 316 -20.68 6.29 8.91
C LEU A 316 -21.00 4.82 9.24
N GLU A 317 -22.27 4.48 9.38
CA GLU A 317 -22.74 3.11 9.59
C GLU A 317 -23.66 2.74 8.44
N ILE A 318 -23.35 1.64 7.76
CA ILE A 318 -24.22 1.01 6.76
C ILE A 318 -24.70 -0.31 7.35
N MET A 319 -26.01 -0.47 7.47
CA MET A 319 -26.64 -1.65 8.03
C MET A 319 -27.55 -2.28 6.96
N LEU A 320 -27.30 -3.54 6.64
CA LEU A 320 -28.09 -4.32 5.69
C LEU A 320 -29.00 -5.28 6.45
N THR A 321 -30.28 -5.30 6.09
CA THR A 321 -31.29 -6.19 6.66
C THR A 321 -32.02 -6.97 5.57
N ASP A 322 -32.47 -8.16 5.90
CA ASP A 322 -33.26 -8.99 5.01
C ASP A 322 -34.74 -8.53 4.92
N SER A 323 -35.58 -9.35 4.27
CA SER A 323 -37.02 -9.05 4.12
C SER A 323 -37.82 -9.16 5.42
N GLU A 324 -37.30 -9.85 6.42
CA GLU A 324 -37.93 -10.08 7.73
C GLU A 324 -37.47 -9.02 8.76
N GLY A 325 -36.41 -8.29 8.43
CA GLY A 325 -35.83 -7.21 9.24
C GLY A 325 -34.63 -7.64 10.07
N GLU A 326 -34.12 -8.86 9.85
CA GLU A 326 -32.93 -9.37 10.52
C GLU A 326 -31.67 -8.76 9.91
N VAL A 327 -30.70 -8.42 10.76
CA VAL A 327 -29.42 -7.85 10.31
C VAL A 327 -28.60 -8.93 9.61
N THR A 328 -28.10 -8.58 8.45
CA THR A 328 -27.25 -9.45 7.63
C THR A 328 -25.80 -8.98 7.58
N GLU A 329 -25.59 -7.67 7.71
CA GLU A 329 -24.27 -7.05 7.73
C GLU A 329 -24.33 -5.66 8.37
N VAL A 330 -23.26 -5.30 9.10
CA VAL A 330 -22.99 -3.95 9.58
C VAL A 330 -21.59 -3.54 9.14
N VAL A 331 -21.49 -2.38 8.49
CA VAL A 331 -20.24 -1.75 8.05
C VAL A 331 -20.08 -0.41 8.76
N PRO A 332 -19.31 -0.36 9.85
CA PRO A 332 -18.86 0.89 10.45
C PRO A 332 -17.62 1.41 9.71
N TYR A 333 -17.65 2.69 9.31
CA TYR A 333 -16.51 3.36 8.68
C TYR A 333 -16.35 4.79 9.21
N LYS A 334 -15.12 5.19 9.54
CA LYS A 334 -14.83 6.56 9.99
C LYS A 334 -14.52 7.45 8.79
N ILE A 335 -15.13 8.64 8.75
CA ILE A 335 -14.89 9.61 7.67
C ILE A 335 -14.55 11.00 8.24
N GLY A 336 -13.75 11.77 7.52
CA GLY A 336 -13.39 13.15 7.88
C GLY A 336 -13.78 14.13 6.79
N PHE A 337 -14.53 15.18 7.14
CA PHE A 337 -14.79 16.29 6.21
C PHE A 337 -13.56 17.18 6.12
N ARG A 338 -13.03 17.40 4.92
CA ARG A 338 -11.98 18.41 4.70
C ARG A 338 -12.13 18.99 3.30
N ASP A 339 -11.51 20.13 3.09
CA ASP A 339 -11.33 20.74 1.77
C ASP A 339 -9.84 20.80 1.49
N PHE A 340 -9.36 20.05 0.50
CA PHE A 340 -7.95 20.09 0.08
C PHE A 340 -7.87 20.51 -1.38
N ILE A 341 -7.27 21.67 -1.63
CA ILE A 341 -7.23 22.27 -2.96
C ILE A 341 -5.83 22.76 -3.32
N LEU A 342 -5.54 22.75 -4.61
CA LEU A 342 -4.53 23.64 -5.19
C LEU A 342 -5.26 24.91 -5.65
N ASP A 343 -5.06 26.03 -4.97
CA ASP A 343 -5.75 27.27 -5.29
C ASP A 343 -5.31 27.78 -6.68
N PRO A 344 -6.23 27.97 -7.63
CA PRO A 344 -5.87 28.36 -8.99
C PRO A 344 -5.38 29.80 -9.11
N THR A 345 -5.57 30.63 -8.08
CA THR A 345 -5.21 32.06 -8.09
C THR A 345 -3.75 32.27 -7.69
N ASP A 346 -3.35 31.70 -6.55
CA ASP A 346 -2.01 31.85 -5.98
C ASP A 346 -1.13 30.59 -6.12
N ARG A 347 -1.69 29.47 -6.59
CA ARG A 347 -1.01 28.18 -6.80
C ARG A 347 -0.47 27.57 -5.50
N VAL A 348 -1.06 27.91 -4.36
CA VAL A 348 -0.72 27.37 -3.04
C VAL A 348 -1.65 26.22 -2.69
N MET A 349 -1.11 25.16 -2.07
CA MET A 349 -1.94 24.07 -1.55
C MET A 349 -2.58 24.50 -0.23
N LYS A 350 -3.90 24.37 -0.15
CA LYS A 350 -4.67 24.80 1.03
C LYS A 350 -5.49 23.63 1.57
N LEU A 351 -5.48 23.49 2.89
CA LEU A 351 -6.33 22.57 3.63
C LEU A 351 -7.29 23.40 4.49
N ASN A 352 -8.59 23.21 4.29
CA ASN A 352 -9.67 23.92 4.99
C ASN A 352 -9.53 25.46 4.89
N GLY A 353 -9.03 25.95 3.76
CA GLY A 353 -8.81 27.39 3.49
C GLY A 353 -7.44 27.92 3.91
N GLU A 354 -6.63 27.15 4.65
CA GLU A 354 -5.33 27.57 5.17
C GLU A 354 -4.17 26.92 4.43
N ARG A 355 -3.04 27.61 4.29
CA ARG A 355 -1.84 27.08 3.62
C ARG A 355 -1.36 25.79 4.29
N LEU A 356 -1.27 24.71 3.52
CA LEU A 356 -0.71 23.45 3.96
C LEU A 356 0.81 23.57 4.11
N VAL A 357 1.40 23.09 5.21
CA VAL A 357 2.86 22.94 5.35
C VAL A 357 3.16 21.51 5.78
N ILE A 358 4.02 20.86 5.02
CA ILE A 358 4.42 19.47 5.23
C ILE A 358 5.75 19.45 6.01
N CYS A 359 5.66 18.93 7.22
CA CYS A 359 6.78 18.58 8.09
C CYS A 359 6.79 17.05 8.21
N GLY A 360 7.21 16.39 7.13
CA GLY A 360 6.98 14.97 6.92
C GLY A 360 8.23 14.09 7.01
N VAL A 361 8.01 12.78 6.98
CA VAL A 361 9.05 11.76 6.85
C VAL A 361 8.65 10.70 5.81
N ASN A 362 9.62 10.13 5.12
CA ASN A 362 9.47 8.89 4.37
C ASN A 362 9.54 7.71 5.36
N ARG A 363 8.64 6.74 5.22
CA ARG A 363 8.58 5.57 6.11
C ARG A 363 8.51 4.28 5.30
N HIS A 364 9.51 3.42 5.46
CA HIS A 364 9.41 2.00 5.18
C HIS A 364 8.79 1.25 6.36
N GLU A 365 8.03 0.20 6.08
CA GLU A 365 7.61 -0.75 7.12
C GLU A 365 8.82 -1.55 7.61
N TRP A 366 9.31 -1.25 8.81
CA TRP A 366 10.50 -1.93 9.32
C TRP A 366 10.44 -2.30 10.79
N ASN A 367 10.88 -3.53 11.08
CA ASN A 367 11.24 -4.01 12.39
C ASN A 367 12.54 -4.82 12.27
N ALA A 368 13.56 -4.47 13.07
CA ALA A 368 14.86 -5.12 12.97
C ALA A 368 14.85 -6.64 13.22
N ALA A 369 13.82 -7.21 13.84
CA ALA A 369 13.71 -8.65 14.04
C ALA A 369 12.92 -9.37 12.93
N SER A 370 11.89 -8.74 12.38
CA SER A 370 10.95 -9.36 11.45
C SER A 370 10.95 -8.75 10.03
N GLY A 371 11.87 -7.83 9.74
CA GLY A 371 11.95 -7.12 8.46
C GLY A 371 10.70 -6.28 8.24
N ARG A 372 10.04 -6.45 7.08
CA ARG A 372 8.78 -5.75 6.75
C ARG A 372 7.53 -6.32 7.43
N CYS A 373 7.63 -7.45 8.14
CA CYS A 373 6.49 -8.00 8.87
C CYS A 373 6.33 -7.27 10.22
N ILE A 374 5.75 -6.07 10.19
CA ILE A 374 5.55 -5.22 11.37
C ILE A 374 4.23 -5.51 12.10
N SER A 375 4.21 -5.21 13.41
CA SER A 375 3.01 -5.34 14.24
C SER A 375 2.19 -4.04 14.35
N LEU A 376 0.95 -4.14 14.82
CA LEU A 376 0.15 -2.97 15.19
C LEU A 376 0.82 -2.15 16.31
N GLU A 377 1.57 -2.78 17.20
CA GLU A 377 2.32 -2.09 18.26
C GLU A 377 3.48 -1.26 17.70
N ASP A 378 4.17 -1.78 16.68
CA ASP A 378 5.19 -1.04 15.94
C ASP A 378 4.59 0.22 15.29
N MET A 379 3.46 0.09 14.60
CA MET A 379 2.76 1.21 13.98
C MET A 379 2.30 2.26 15.00
N LYS A 380 1.72 1.84 16.13
CA LYS A 380 1.33 2.75 17.21
C LYS A 380 2.53 3.49 17.79
N TRP A 381 3.67 2.80 17.94
CA TRP A 381 4.90 3.45 18.39
C TRP A 381 5.37 4.50 17.39
N ASP A 382 5.25 4.23 16.09
CA ASP A 382 5.62 5.17 15.02
C ASP A 382 4.80 6.46 15.09
N ILE A 383 3.47 6.32 15.23
CA ILE A 383 2.56 7.46 15.38
C ILE A 383 2.92 8.30 16.61
N GLU A 384 3.14 7.67 17.77
CA GLU A 384 3.56 8.40 18.98
C GLU A 384 4.91 9.10 18.80
N CYS A 385 5.82 8.50 18.01
CA CYS A 385 7.07 9.13 17.63
C CYS A 385 6.86 10.36 16.76
N PHE A 386 5.94 10.31 15.80
CA PHE A 386 5.62 11.46 14.97
C PHE A 386 5.07 12.61 15.81
N LYS A 387 4.07 12.34 16.65
CA LYS A 387 3.41 13.36 17.47
C LYS A 387 4.37 14.05 18.44
N ARG A 388 5.22 13.29 19.15
CA ARG A 388 6.18 13.88 20.11
C ARG A 388 7.32 14.66 19.44
N ASN A 389 7.54 14.47 18.13
CA ASN A 389 8.58 15.12 17.34
C ASN A 389 8.04 16.12 16.31
N HIS A 390 6.76 16.51 16.42
CA HIS A 390 6.14 17.52 15.57
C HIS A 390 6.07 17.16 14.07
N ILE A 391 6.19 15.87 13.74
CA ILE A 391 6.01 15.37 12.39
C ILE A 391 4.50 15.32 12.13
N ASN A 392 4.04 15.99 11.07
CA ASN A 392 2.62 16.09 10.74
C ASN A 392 2.22 15.30 9.47
N ALA A 393 3.19 14.69 8.78
CA ALA A 393 2.95 13.98 7.53
C ALA A 393 3.86 12.76 7.35
N VAL A 394 3.40 11.79 6.57
CA VAL A 394 4.18 10.61 6.17
C VAL A 394 3.98 10.30 4.69
N ARG A 395 5.06 9.90 4.01
CA ARG A 395 5.02 9.27 2.68
C ARG A 395 5.25 7.77 2.86
N THR A 396 4.36 6.97 2.29
CA THR A 396 4.42 5.50 2.31
C THR A 396 5.44 5.03 1.26
N CYS A 397 6.73 5.15 1.56
CA CYS A 397 7.80 4.92 0.59
C CYS A 397 8.09 3.40 0.45
N HIS A 398 8.00 2.78 -0.73
CA HIS A 398 7.47 3.27 -2.00
C HIS A 398 6.35 2.33 -2.48
N TYR A 399 5.44 2.04 -1.57
CA TYR A 399 4.37 1.06 -1.71
C TYR A 399 3.28 1.30 -0.66
N PRO A 400 2.05 0.77 -0.86
CA PRO A 400 1.03 0.86 0.15
C PRO A 400 1.39 0.09 1.43
N ASP A 401 1.26 0.75 2.58
CA ASP A 401 1.48 0.16 3.89
C ASP A 401 0.30 -0.77 4.27
N ARG A 402 0.42 -1.46 5.41
CA ARG A 402 -0.70 -2.22 6.00
C ARG A 402 -1.96 -1.36 6.17
N MET A 403 -3.15 -1.95 5.97
CA MET A 403 -4.44 -1.24 6.02
C MET A 403 -4.64 -0.48 7.34
N GLU A 404 -4.23 -1.04 8.47
CA GLU A 404 -4.39 -0.42 9.78
C GLU A 404 -3.60 0.90 9.92
N TRP A 405 -2.52 1.08 9.14
CA TRP A 405 -1.71 2.31 9.16
C TRP A 405 -2.53 3.54 8.80
N TYR A 406 -3.38 3.43 7.78
CA TYR A 406 -4.20 4.52 7.28
C TYR A 406 -5.25 4.95 8.31
N THR A 407 -5.92 3.98 8.96
CA THR A 407 -6.82 4.25 10.09
C THR A 407 -6.08 4.95 11.24
N LEU A 408 -4.86 4.50 11.58
CA LEU A 408 -4.05 5.15 12.61
C LEU A 408 -3.69 6.60 12.25
N CYS A 409 -3.35 6.87 10.98
CA CYS A 409 -3.06 8.23 10.52
C CYS A 409 -4.31 9.14 10.54
N ASP A 410 -5.47 8.61 10.16
CA ASP A 410 -6.75 9.33 10.25
C ASP A 410 -7.06 9.75 11.70
N GLU A 411 -6.92 8.82 12.64
CA GLU A 411 -7.19 9.05 14.06
C GLU A 411 -6.16 9.97 14.72
N ALA A 412 -4.89 9.84 14.34
CA ALA A 412 -3.82 10.63 14.92
C ALA A 412 -3.66 12.03 14.31
N GLY A 413 -4.31 12.29 13.17
CA GLY A 413 -4.13 13.52 12.41
C GLY A 413 -2.72 13.59 11.82
N ILE A 414 -2.37 12.61 10.99
CA ILE A 414 -1.13 12.59 10.22
C ILE A 414 -1.50 12.66 8.74
N TYR A 415 -1.02 13.68 8.02
CA TYR A 415 -1.23 13.77 6.58
C TYR A 415 -0.45 12.68 5.85
N MET A 416 -0.98 12.24 4.72
CA MET A 416 -0.37 11.15 3.98
C MET A 416 -0.22 11.47 2.50
N MET A 417 0.96 11.13 1.98
CA MET A 417 1.17 10.83 0.56
C MET A 417 1.15 9.31 0.42
N ALA A 418 0.06 8.79 -0.13
CA ALA A 418 -0.13 7.36 -0.36
C ALA A 418 0.48 6.98 -1.71
N GLU A 419 1.52 6.14 -1.70
CA GLU A 419 2.30 5.81 -2.89
C GLU A 419 1.92 4.45 -3.45
N THR A 420 1.82 4.40 -4.78
CA THR A 420 1.60 3.15 -5.50
C THR A 420 2.89 2.32 -5.47
N ASN A 421 2.78 1.00 -5.31
CA ASN A 421 3.93 0.09 -5.36
C ASN A 421 4.52 0.04 -6.77
N LEU A 422 5.42 0.97 -7.08
CA LEU A 422 6.05 1.10 -8.37
C LEU A 422 7.40 1.80 -8.23
N GLU A 423 8.46 1.02 -8.38
CA GLU A 423 9.83 1.50 -8.54
C GLU A 423 10.61 0.62 -9.52
N SER A 424 11.20 1.22 -10.55
CA SER A 424 11.95 0.51 -11.59
C SER A 424 13.32 1.14 -11.83
N HIS A 425 13.96 1.58 -10.74
CA HIS A 425 15.16 2.40 -10.72
C HIS A 425 16.27 1.87 -11.62
N GLY A 426 16.57 0.57 -11.50
CA GLY A 426 17.60 -0.09 -12.28
C GLY A 426 17.36 -0.07 -13.78
N SER A 427 16.12 0.16 -14.25
CA SER A 427 15.76 0.16 -15.67
C SER A 427 16.12 1.42 -16.44
N TRP A 428 16.38 2.53 -15.74
CA TRP A 428 16.70 3.81 -16.38
C TRP A 428 17.86 4.57 -15.74
N GLN A 429 18.23 4.29 -14.49
CA GLN A 429 19.38 4.93 -13.86
C GLN A 429 20.56 3.96 -13.80
N LYS A 430 21.70 4.34 -14.37
CA LYS A 430 22.92 3.50 -14.39
C LYS A 430 24.13 4.30 -13.95
N MET A 431 24.73 3.90 -12.83
CA MET A 431 25.90 4.57 -12.25
C MET A 431 25.70 6.09 -12.11
N GLY A 432 24.49 6.51 -11.69
CA GLY A 432 24.08 7.91 -11.54
C GLY A 432 23.78 8.65 -12.85
N ALA A 433 23.88 7.99 -14.01
CA ALA A 433 23.48 8.58 -15.29
C ALA A 433 22.05 8.19 -15.66
N VAL A 434 21.31 9.15 -16.24
CA VAL A 434 19.99 8.93 -16.83
C VAL A 434 20.16 8.20 -18.18
N GLU A 435 19.78 6.93 -18.23
CA GLU A 435 19.93 6.01 -19.36
C GLU A 435 18.66 5.14 -19.53
N PRO A 436 17.55 5.73 -20.01
CA PRO A 436 16.22 5.08 -20.02
C PRO A 436 16.00 4.14 -21.21
N SER A 437 17.05 3.58 -21.83
CA SER A 437 16.91 2.81 -23.09
C SER A 437 16.12 1.50 -22.96
N TRP A 438 15.91 1.01 -21.74
CA TRP A 438 15.11 -0.18 -21.45
C TRP A 438 14.23 0.04 -20.20
N ASN A 439 13.81 1.29 -19.99
CA ASN A 439 12.93 1.67 -18.89
C ASN A 439 11.58 0.94 -18.95
N VAL A 440 11.10 0.48 -17.80
CA VAL A 440 9.72 0.02 -17.58
C VAL A 440 9.08 0.82 -16.44
N PRO A 441 7.77 1.09 -16.43
CA PRO A 441 6.81 0.72 -17.46
C PRO A 441 7.04 1.51 -18.76
N GLY A 442 7.58 2.73 -18.67
CA GLY A 442 7.95 3.54 -19.83
C GLY A 442 6.73 3.91 -20.70
N SER A 443 6.89 3.73 -22.01
CA SER A 443 5.80 3.86 -22.99
C SER A 443 5.61 2.52 -23.70
N LEU A 444 5.42 1.44 -22.93
CA LEU A 444 5.31 0.07 -23.43
C LEU A 444 3.90 -0.45 -23.13
N PRO A 445 3.00 -0.53 -24.14
CA PRO A 445 1.60 -0.91 -23.92
C PRO A 445 1.38 -2.22 -23.17
N GLU A 446 2.35 -3.15 -23.25
CA GLU A 446 2.32 -4.43 -22.55
C GLU A 446 2.49 -4.30 -21.02
N TRP A 447 3.08 -3.21 -20.52
CA TRP A 447 3.26 -2.92 -19.08
C TRP A 447 2.19 -1.98 -18.52
N LYS A 448 1.48 -1.26 -19.39
CA LYS A 448 0.47 -0.25 -19.01
C LYS A 448 -0.54 -0.77 -17.98
N GLU A 449 -1.20 -1.89 -18.26
CA GLU A 449 -2.28 -2.35 -17.37
C GLU A 449 -1.74 -2.86 -16.03
N ALA A 450 -0.49 -3.35 -15.96
CA ALA A 450 0.11 -3.77 -14.69
C ALA A 450 0.29 -2.57 -13.74
N VAL A 451 0.77 -1.43 -14.25
CA VAL A 451 0.97 -0.23 -13.41
C VAL A 451 -0.32 0.55 -13.16
N VAL A 452 -1.25 0.59 -14.12
CA VAL A 452 -2.58 1.18 -13.89
C VAL A 452 -3.39 0.34 -12.89
N ASP A 453 -3.23 -0.99 -12.88
CA ASP A 453 -3.88 -1.83 -11.86
C ASP A 453 -3.32 -1.59 -10.46
N ARG A 454 -2.00 -1.45 -10.30
CA ARG A 454 -1.37 -1.05 -9.02
C ARG A 454 -1.95 0.28 -8.50
N ALA A 455 -2.07 1.29 -9.37
CA ALA A 455 -2.71 2.57 -9.02
C ALA A 455 -4.19 2.40 -8.65
N ARG A 456 -4.91 1.56 -9.39
CA ARG A 456 -6.32 1.25 -9.15
C ARG A 456 -6.52 0.57 -7.81
N THR A 457 -5.75 -0.47 -7.50
CA THR A 457 -5.86 -1.19 -6.23
C THR A 457 -5.52 -0.27 -5.06
N ASN A 458 -4.45 0.53 -5.16
CA ASN A 458 -4.12 1.55 -4.16
C ASN A 458 -5.29 2.53 -3.93
N PHE A 459 -5.89 3.05 -5.00
CA PHE A 459 -7.08 3.90 -4.89
C PHE A 459 -8.26 3.18 -4.24
N GLU A 460 -8.67 2.03 -4.79
CA GLU A 460 -9.90 1.36 -4.37
C GLU A 460 -9.83 0.95 -2.89
N CYS A 461 -8.68 0.45 -2.42
CA CYS A 461 -8.47 0.10 -1.02
C CYS A 461 -8.56 1.32 -0.09
N PHE A 462 -7.93 2.44 -0.45
CA PHE A 462 -7.65 3.52 0.51
C PHE A 462 -8.41 4.84 0.26
N LYS A 463 -9.29 4.92 -0.74
CA LYS A 463 -10.02 6.13 -1.17
C LYS A 463 -10.83 6.86 -0.09
N ASN A 464 -11.18 6.19 1.02
CA ASN A 464 -12.02 6.76 2.06
C ASN A 464 -11.24 7.41 3.22
N HIS A 465 -9.91 7.27 3.28
CA HIS A 465 -9.10 7.84 4.35
C HIS A 465 -8.92 9.36 4.21
N PRO A 466 -9.34 10.17 5.21
CA PRO A 466 -9.11 11.62 5.18
C PRO A 466 -7.64 12.03 5.29
N SER A 467 -6.77 11.19 5.86
CA SER A 467 -5.33 11.46 5.94
C SER A 467 -4.64 11.59 4.59
N ILE A 468 -5.11 10.87 3.57
CA ILE A 468 -4.51 10.89 2.24
C ILE A 468 -4.83 12.21 1.55
N LEU A 469 -3.81 13.03 1.33
CA LEU A 469 -3.90 14.27 0.57
C LEU A 469 -3.36 14.10 -0.85
N PHE A 470 -2.41 13.17 -1.03
CA PHE A 470 -1.75 12.91 -2.31
C PHE A 470 -1.81 11.44 -2.69
N TRP A 471 -2.12 11.18 -3.95
CA TRP A 471 -1.81 9.92 -4.61
C TRP A 471 -0.45 10.05 -5.31
N SER A 472 0.56 9.32 -4.85
CA SER A 472 1.84 9.23 -5.55
C SER A 472 1.81 8.07 -6.55
N LEU A 473 2.24 8.37 -7.79
CA LEU A 473 2.23 7.40 -8.89
C LEU A 473 3.27 6.28 -8.73
N GLY A 474 4.23 6.45 -7.84
CA GLY A 474 5.38 5.57 -7.65
C GLY A 474 6.61 6.39 -7.31
N ASN A 475 7.77 5.77 -7.38
CA ASN A 475 9.07 6.36 -7.15
C ASN A 475 10.03 5.96 -8.27
N GLU A 476 10.94 6.85 -8.64
CA GLU A 476 12.12 6.60 -9.48
C GLU A 476 11.89 5.59 -10.62
N SER A 477 10.82 5.78 -11.39
CA SER A 477 10.43 4.89 -12.50
C SER A 477 10.45 5.57 -13.88
N TYR A 478 11.07 6.76 -13.92
CA TYR A 478 11.12 7.68 -15.05
C TYR A 478 9.72 8.10 -15.56
N ALA A 479 9.60 9.20 -16.32
CA ALA A 479 8.30 9.58 -16.88
C ALA A 479 8.10 8.99 -18.28
N GLY A 480 6.89 8.45 -18.53
CA GLY A 480 6.47 7.84 -19.81
C GLY A 480 4.95 7.80 -19.93
N ASP A 481 4.44 7.25 -21.04
CA ASP A 481 2.99 7.23 -21.31
C ASP A 481 2.22 6.34 -20.34
N ASP A 482 2.84 5.32 -19.77
CA ASP A 482 2.17 4.41 -18.83
C ASP A 482 1.99 5.08 -17.46
N ILE A 483 2.98 5.85 -16.98
CA ILE A 483 2.81 6.72 -15.80
C ILE A 483 1.77 7.81 -16.07
N ALA A 484 1.73 8.37 -17.28
CA ALA A 484 0.69 9.33 -17.65
C ALA A 484 -0.72 8.70 -17.63
N ALA A 485 -0.84 7.41 -17.91
CA ALA A 485 -2.11 6.69 -17.78
C ALA A 485 -2.54 6.51 -16.32
N MET A 486 -1.59 6.30 -15.39
CA MET A 486 -1.86 6.27 -13.95
C MET A 486 -2.35 7.64 -13.46
N GLN A 487 -1.69 8.73 -13.86
CA GLN A 487 -2.17 10.09 -13.58
C GLN A 487 -3.61 10.27 -14.06
N GLN A 488 -3.90 9.90 -15.31
CA GLN A 488 -5.23 10.04 -15.89
C GLN A 488 -6.27 9.27 -15.06
N PHE A 489 -5.96 8.03 -14.65
CA PHE A 489 -6.82 7.24 -13.78
C PHE A 489 -7.17 7.99 -12.49
N PHE A 490 -6.17 8.49 -11.75
CA PHE A 490 -6.44 9.23 -10.50
C PHE A 490 -7.25 10.51 -10.75
N LYS A 491 -6.96 11.26 -11.81
CA LYS A 491 -7.72 12.47 -12.16
C LYS A 491 -9.17 12.22 -12.56
N GLU A 492 -9.46 11.07 -13.16
CA GLU A 492 -10.83 10.66 -13.50
C GLU A 492 -11.61 10.16 -12.27
N LYS A 493 -10.90 9.58 -11.30
CA LYS A 493 -11.50 8.94 -10.12
C LYS A 493 -11.63 9.86 -8.92
N ASP A 494 -10.66 10.71 -8.64
CA ASP A 494 -10.59 11.47 -7.40
C ASP A 494 -10.44 12.97 -7.65
N ASP A 495 -11.45 13.73 -7.25
CA ASP A 495 -11.49 15.19 -7.31
C ASP A 495 -11.11 15.86 -5.99
N GLN A 496 -10.84 15.09 -4.92
CA GLN A 496 -10.56 15.60 -3.57
C GLN A 496 -9.06 15.56 -3.20
N ARG A 497 -8.21 14.99 -4.06
CA ARG A 497 -6.80 14.75 -3.79
C ARG A 497 -5.92 15.19 -4.97
N LEU A 498 -4.68 15.53 -4.67
CA LEU A 498 -3.69 15.85 -5.69
C LEU A 498 -2.91 14.59 -6.08
N VAL A 499 -2.31 14.61 -7.27
CA VAL A 499 -1.46 13.54 -7.79
C VAL A 499 -0.01 14.02 -7.78
N HIS A 500 0.89 13.18 -7.30
CA HIS A 500 2.31 13.44 -7.15
C HIS A 500 3.14 12.46 -8.00
N TYR A 501 4.20 12.96 -8.65
CA TYR A 501 5.28 12.12 -9.17
C TYR A 501 6.55 12.96 -9.42
N GLU A 502 7.68 12.53 -8.88
CA GLU A 502 8.98 13.21 -8.96
C GLU A 502 9.70 12.92 -10.28
N GLY A 503 9.50 11.74 -10.87
CA GLY A 503 10.21 11.27 -12.07
C GLY A 503 10.03 12.16 -13.31
N VAL A 504 9.02 13.04 -13.30
CA VAL A 504 8.83 14.13 -14.28
C VAL A 504 10.06 15.03 -14.38
N PHE A 505 10.80 15.21 -13.28
CA PHE A 505 12.04 15.99 -13.25
C PHE A 505 13.05 15.55 -14.32
N HIS A 506 13.19 14.23 -14.50
CA HIS A 506 14.13 13.63 -15.45
C HIS A 506 13.61 13.63 -16.89
N ASN A 507 12.30 13.81 -17.10
CA ASN A 507 11.69 13.86 -18.42
C ASN A 507 10.58 14.93 -18.49
N ARG A 508 11.02 16.18 -18.67
CA ARG A 508 10.16 17.37 -18.73
C ARG A 508 9.13 17.38 -19.86
N ALA A 509 9.23 16.48 -20.85
CA ALA A 509 8.21 16.34 -21.89
C ALA A 509 6.81 15.97 -21.34
N TYR A 510 6.75 15.45 -20.11
CA TYR A 510 5.51 15.08 -19.43
C TYR A 510 5.07 16.10 -18.37
N GLU A 511 5.75 17.24 -18.22
CA GLU A 511 5.48 18.20 -17.13
C GLU A 511 4.05 18.72 -17.11
N ASP A 512 3.43 18.95 -18.26
CA ASP A 512 2.06 19.44 -18.35
C ASP A 512 1.01 18.31 -18.24
N ARG A 513 1.45 17.04 -18.23
CA ARG A 513 0.59 15.84 -18.21
C ARG A 513 0.61 15.12 -16.87
N ILE A 514 1.69 15.22 -16.10
CA ILE A 514 1.93 14.41 -14.89
C ILE A 514 2.30 15.31 -13.70
N SER A 515 1.80 14.93 -12.52
CA SER A 515 1.96 15.60 -11.23
C SER A 515 1.28 16.96 -11.14
N ASP A 516 0.62 17.26 -10.03
CA ASP A 516 0.08 18.59 -9.72
C ASP A 516 1.11 19.50 -9.07
N VAL A 517 2.22 18.94 -8.59
CA VAL A 517 3.29 19.65 -7.88
C VAL A 517 4.61 19.51 -8.63
N GLU A 518 5.49 20.52 -8.50
CA GLU A 518 6.91 20.31 -8.81
C GLU A 518 7.52 19.59 -7.61
N SER A 519 7.94 18.35 -7.83
CA SER A 519 8.63 17.57 -6.80
C SER A 519 10.00 17.11 -7.27
N ARG A 520 10.93 17.13 -6.31
CA ARG A 520 12.30 16.68 -6.48
C ARG A 520 12.76 16.00 -5.21
N MET A 521 13.60 14.99 -5.39
CA MET A 521 14.42 14.43 -4.33
C MET A 521 15.69 15.28 -4.19
N TYR A 522 16.10 15.58 -2.95
CA TYR A 522 17.41 16.13 -2.59
C TYR A 522 17.82 17.45 -3.27
N ALA A 523 16.88 18.24 -3.80
CA ALA A 523 17.19 19.57 -4.32
C ALA A 523 17.75 20.46 -3.18
N TYR A 524 18.85 21.16 -3.43
CA TYR A 524 19.41 22.06 -2.41
C TYR A 524 18.65 23.40 -2.39
N PRO A 525 18.65 24.15 -1.27
CA PRO A 525 17.78 25.32 -1.09
C PRO A 525 17.85 26.36 -2.21
N GLN A 526 19.01 26.55 -2.83
CA GLN A 526 19.16 27.51 -3.93
C GLN A 526 18.42 27.06 -5.20
N GLU A 527 18.35 25.77 -5.53
CA GLU A 527 17.57 25.32 -6.70
C GLU A 527 16.07 25.54 -6.50
N ILE A 528 15.61 25.42 -5.24
CA ILE A 528 14.23 25.71 -4.85
C ILE A 528 13.94 27.21 -5.01
N ILE A 529 14.85 28.05 -4.51
CA ILE A 529 14.78 29.51 -4.70
C ILE A 529 14.74 29.85 -6.19
N ASP A 530 15.64 29.27 -6.98
CA ASP A 530 15.74 29.52 -8.42
C ASP A 530 14.42 29.14 -9.11
N TYR A 531 13.78 28.03 -8.76
CA TYR A 531 12.46 27.70 -9.31
C TYR A 531 11.38 28.72 -8.89
N LEU A 532 11.31 29.05 -7.60
CA LEU A 532 10.25 29.88 -7.04
C LEU A 532 10.35 31.37 -7.42
N GLU A 533 11.54 31.86 -7.76
CA GLU A 533 11.76 33.23 -8.24
C GLU A 533 11.52 33.41 -9.75
N HIS A 534 11.37 32.32 -10.51
CA HIS A 534 11.28 32.35 -11.98
C HIS A 534 9.92 31.89 -12.52
N ASP A 535 8.84 32.51 -12.04
CA ASP A 535 7.44 32.25 -12.46
C ASP A 535 7.04 30.76 -12.37
N PRO A 536 7.01 30.19 -11.15
CA PRO A 536 6.73 28.78 -10.94
C PRO A 536 5.32 28.40 -11.42
N LYS A 537 5.25 27.34 -12.24
CA LYS A 537 3.99 26.78 -12.76
C LYS A 537 3.20 26.00 -11.70
N LYS A 538 3.89 25.37 -10.75
CA LYS A 538 3.34 24.47 -9.72
C LYS A 538 3.93 24.80 -8.35
N PRO A 539 3.25 24.49 -7.24
CA PRO A 539 3.89 24.56 -5.92
C PRO A 539 5.03 23.55 -5.83
N TYR A 540 6.00 23.84 -4.96
CA TYR A 540 7.20 23.03 -4.78
C TYR A 540 7.10 22.20 -3.51
N LEU A 541 7.30 20.89 -3.63
CA LEU A 541 7.26 19.93 -2.54
C LEU A 541 8.45 18.96 -2.66
N LEU A 542 9.26 18.81 -1.61
CA LEU A 542 10.34 17.82 -1.61
C LEU A 542 9.76 16.46 -1.20
N CYS A 543 9.62 15.52 -2.13
CA CYS A 543 9.24 14.14 -1.79
C CYS A 543 10.31 13.46 -0.92
N GLU A 544 11.57 13.86 -1.08
CA GLU A 544 12.69 13.46 -0.23
C GLU A 544 13.65 14.63 -0.02
N TYR A 545 14.05 14.87 1.23
CA TYR A 545 15.13 15.80 1.57
C TYR A 545 15.81 15.36 2.88
N MET A 546 16.91 16.02 3.26
CA MET A 546 17.65 15.72 4.49
C MET A 546 18.01 14.23 4.67
N HIS A 547 18.71 13.63 3.69
CA HIS A 547 19.18 12.24 3.76
C HIS A 547 19.93 11.92 5.08
N ASP A 548 19.34 11.18 6.02
CA ASP A 548 19.87 10.95 7.37
C ASP A 548 20.73 9.69 7.54
N MET A 549 21.58 9.44 6.55
CA MET A 549 22.56 8.34 6.60
C MET A 549 23.63 8.60 7.65
N GLY A 550 23.70 7.74 8.67
CA GLY A 550 24.68 7.84 9.75
C GLY A 550 24.51 9.08 10.63
N ASN A 551 25.42 10.05 10.52
CA ASN A 551 25.39 11.32 11.26
C ASN A 551 25.21 12.47 10.28
N SER A 552 23.97 12.93 10.11
CA SER A 552 23.60 13.85 9.05
C SER A 552 22.60 14.91 9.57
N LEU A 553 21.57 15.22 8.77
CA LEU A 553 20.57 16.26 8.99
C LEU A 553 21.10 17.71 9.11
N GLY A 554 22.35 17.94 8.71
CA GLY A 554 22.97 19.26 8.70
C GLY A 554 22.33 20.20 7.68
N GLY A 555 22.06 21.45 8.08
CA GLY A 555 21.51 22.47 7.17
C GLY A 555 20.00 22.53 7.08
N MET A 556 19.26 21.76 7.88
CA MET A 556 17.78 21.75 7.92
C MET A 556 17.17 23.15 8.01
N LYS A 557 17.80 24.03 8.79
CA LYS A 557 17.42 25.46 8.91
C LYS A 557 17.18 26.14 7.56
N SER A 558 18.08 25.94 6.59
CA SER A 558 18.03 26.62 5.31
C SER A 558 16.84 26.21 4.46
N TYR A 559 16.30 25.00 4.65
CA TYR A 559 15.03 24.58 4.06
C TYR A 559 13.84 25.18 4.79
N MET A 560 13.88 25.21 6.12
CA MET A 560 12.76 25.70 6.94
C MET A 560 12.54 27.21 6.75
N GLU A 561 13.61 28.00 6.60
CA GLU A 561 13.52 29.44 6.30
C GLU A 561 12.85 29.73 4.95
N LEU A 562 12.75 28.75 4.03
CA LEU A 562 12.02 28.94 2.77
C LEU A 562 10.50 28.95 2.97
N LEU A 563 9.98 28.30 4.02
CA LEU A 563 8.54 28.28 4.33
C LEU A 563 8.02 29.69 4.60
N ASP A 564 8.81 30.52 5.28
CA ASP A 564 8.48 31.93 5.57
C ASP A 564 8.65 32.85 4.36
N ARG A 565 9.50 32.45 3.40
CA ARG A 565 9.86 33.28 2.23
C ARG A 565 8.95 33.05 1.03
N PHE A 566 8.47 31.83 0.82
CA PHE A 566 7.73 31.45 -0.39
C PHE A 566 6.49 30.64 -0.04
N GLU A 567 5.31 31.21 -0.28
CA GLU A 567 4.04 30.51 -0.01
C GLU A 567 3.87 29.22 -0.82
N MET A 568 4.36 29.22 -2.06
CA MET A 568 4.36 28.06 -2.95
C MET A 568 5.37 26.96 -2.56
N TYR A 569 6.24 27.18 -1.57
CA TYR A 569 7.06 26.10 -1.00
C TYR A 569 6.29 25.41 0.13
N GLN A 570 6.14 24.09 0.03
CA GLN A 570 5.21 23.35 0.90
C GLN A 570 5.91 22.41 1.88
N GLY A 571 7.24 22.52 1.98
CA GLY A 571 8.05 21.68 2.84
C GLY A 571 8.41 20.36 2.15
N GLY A 572 8.43 19.28 2.91
CA GLY A 572 8.79 17.98 2.37
C GLY A 572 8.92 16.86 3.39
N PHE A 573 9.41 15.72 2.92
CA PHE A 573 9.54 14.49 3.70
C PHE A 573 11.00 14.09 3.89
N ILE A 574 11.47 14.00 5.13
CA ILE A 574 12.84 13.57 5.45
C ILE A 574 13.07 12.14 4.94
N TRP A 575 14.21 11.87 4.33
CA TRP A 575 14.67 10.52 4.01
C TRP A 575 15.67 10.02 5.06
N ASP A 576 15.34 9.07 5.93
CA ASP A 576 14.02 8.47 6.15
C ASP A 576 13.69 8.37 7.65
N TYR A 577 12.64 7.64 8.00
CA TYR A 577 12.18 7.50 9.37
C TYR A 577 13.04 6.56 10.24
N ILE A 578 13.44 5.40 9.72
CA ILE A 578 14.06 4.34 10.52
C ILE A 578 15.06 3.53 9.70
N ASP A 579 16.26 3.31 10.24
CA ASP A 579 17.27 2.49 9.59
C ASP A 579 16.74 1.09 9.27
N GLN A 580 16.98 0.63 8.04
CA GLN A 580 16.78 -0.76 7.67
C GLN A 580 18.04 -1.56 8.06
N ALA A 581 18.00 -2.19 9.23
CA ALA A 581 19.02 -3.14 9.67
C ALA A 581 18.39 -4.31 10.41
N LEU A 582 18.98 -5.50 10.29
CA LEU A 582 18.45 -6.73 10.89
C LEU A 582 19.26 -7.16 12.12
N TRP A 583 18.56 -7.64 13.13
CA TRP A 583 19.16 -8.29 14.29
C TRP A 583 19.69 -9.67 13.92
N VAL A 584 20.98 -9.90 14.14
CA VAL A 584 21.65 -11.17 13.91
C VAL A 584 22.49 -11.54 15.14
N GLU A 585 22.62 -12.84 15.43
CA GLU A 585 23.61 -13.32 16.39
C GLU A 585 24.97 -13.42 15.69
N ASP A 586 25.95 -12.65 16.15
CA ASP A 586 27.29 -12.68 15.60
C ASP A 586 27.99 -14.00 15.94
N GLU A 587 28.32 -14.81 14.93
CA GLU A 587 28.89 -16.15 15.11
C GLU A 587 30.23 -16.17 15.87
N VAL A 588 31.00 -15.08 15.81
CA VAL A 588 32.32 -14.99 16.46
C VAL A 588 32.19 -14.61 17.93
N THR A 589 31.36 -13.63 18.25
CA THR A 589 31.24 -13.06 19.60
C THR A 589 30.05 -13.57 20.40
N GLY A 590 29.07 -14.22 19.75
CA GLY A 590 27.79 -14.64 20.33
C GLY A 590 26.89 -13.47 20.73
N ARG A 591 27.19 -12.24 20.30
CA ARG A 591 26.42 -11.05 20.64
C ARG A 591 25.36 -10.78 19.58
N ARG A 592 24.20 -10.32 20.02
CA ARG A 592 23.18 -9.79 19.12
C ARG A 592 23.65 -8.43 18.56
N VAL A 593 23.75 -8.31 17.25
CA VAL A 593 24.23 -7.13 16.51
C VAL A 593 23.26 -6.76 15.40
N LEU A 594 23.27 -5.50 14.98
CA LEU A 594 22.57 -5.07 13.76
C LEU A 594 23.50 -5.24 12.56
N ARG A 595 22.98 -5.82 11.48
CA ARG A 595 23.66 -6.00 10.20
C ARG A 595 22.92 -5.26 9.10
N TYR A 596 23.68 -4.66 8.20
CA TYR A 596 23.19 -3.92 7.04
C TYR A 596 23.44 -4.74 5.77
N GLY A 597 23.20 -4.14 4.60
CA GLY A 597 23.63 -4.73 3.36
C GLY A 597 25.11 -5.09 3.35
N GLY A 598 25.46 -6.13 2.62
CA GLY A 598 26.82 -6.60 2.48
C GLY A 598 27.31 -7.49 3.64
N ASP A 599 26.69 -7.41 4.83
CA ASP A 599 26.99 -8.23 6.02
C ASP A 599 26.40 -9.66 5.94
N PHE A 600 25.63 -9.94 4.88
CA PHE A 600 25.03 -11.26 4.61
C PHE A 600 25.77 -11.98 3.46
N ASP A 601 27.01 -11.57 3.16
CA ASP A 601 27.79 -11.97 1.99
C ASP A 601 27.08 -11.70 0.64
N ASP A 602 26.02 -10.91 0.63
CA ASP A 602 25.19 -10.57 -0.51
C ASP A 602 25.95 -9.62 -1.44
N ARG A 603 26.05 -9.98 -2.72
CA ARG A 603 26.70 -9.16 -3.74
C ARG A 603 25.94 -9.32 -5.06
N PRO A 604 25.75 -8.27 -5.87
CA PRO A 604 26.04 -6.86 -5.56
C PRO A 604 25.27 -6.36 -4.33
N SER A 605 25.77 -5.33 -3.64
CA SER A 605 25.12 -4.73 -2.48
C SER A 605 25.62 -3.29 -2.31
N ASP A 606 24.76 -2.41 -1.81
CA ASP A 606 25.05 -1.01 -1.50
C ASP A 606 25.35 -0.79 0.00
N TYR A 607 25.64 -1.88 0.72
CA TYR A 607 26.19 -1.87 2.07
C TYR A 607 25.27 -1.16 3.10
N GLU A 608 25.84 -0.23 3.87
CA GLU A 608 25.15 0.54 4.90
C GLU A 608 24.19 1.62 4.36
N PHE A 609 24.03 1.74 3.04
CA PHE A 609 23.11 2.69 2.41
C PHE A 609 21.64 2.43 2.79
N SER A 610 21.32 1.26 3.33
CA SER A 610 20.05 0.93 4.01
C SER A 610 19.81 1.68 5.34
N GLY A 611 20.82 2.35 5.91
CA GLY A 611 20.79 2.99 7.23
C GLY A 611 20.59 4.51 7.20
N ASN A 612 19.42 4.97 6.72
CA ASN A 612 19.12 6.39 6.47
C ASN A 612 18.14 7.04 7.45
N GLY A 613 17.76 6.36 8.53
CA GLY A 613 16.64 6.81 9.36
C GLY A 613 17.01 7.84 10.41
N ILE A 614 16.08 8.73 10.76
CA ILE A 614 16.20 9.56 11.98
C ILE A 614 16.08 8.76 13.28
N LEU A 615 15.75 7.46 13.16
CA LEU A 615 15.85 6.44 14.19
C LEU A 615 16.84 5.35 13.78
N PHE A 616 17.51 4.77 14.77
CA PHE A 616 18.16 3.48 14.58
C PHE A 616 17.11 2.36 14.39
N ALA A 617 17.50 1.24 13.79
CA ALA A 617 16.62 0.11 13.47
C ALA A 617 15.94 -0.52 14.72
N ASN A 618 16.51 -0.28 15.91
CA ASN A 618 15.93 -0.68 17.19
C ASN A 618 14.96 0.36 17.79
N ARG A 619 14.52 1.34 16.99
CA ARG A 619 13.60 2.44 17.35
C ARG A 619 14.16 3.46 18.35
N SER A 620 15.47 3.49 18.59
CA SER A 620 16.08 4.56 19.39
C SER A 620 16.34 5.82 18.55
N GLU A 621 16.07 6.99 19.12
CA GLU A 621 16.25 8.28 18.44
C GLU A 621 17.72 8.57 18.15
N LYS A 622 18.06 8.92 16.90
CA LYS A 622 19.37 9.47 16.57
C LYS A 622 19.46 10.93 17.05
N PRO A 623 20.68 11.48 17.23
CA PRO A 623 20.85 12.91 17.53
C PRO A 623 20.14 13.86 16.54
N ALA A 624 20.03 13.47 15.27
CA ALA A 624 19.29 14.19 14.23
C ALA A 624 17.84 14.52 14.65
N MET A 625 17.18 13.65 15.41
CA MET A 625 15.81 13.87 15.89
C MET A 625 15.66 15.14 16.72
N GLN A 626 16.73 15.61 17.40
CA GLN A 626 16.70 16.87 18.13
C GLN A 626 16.47 18.08 17.21
N GLU A 627 17.14 18.09 16.04
CA GLU A 627 16.98 19.15 15.04
C GLU A 627 15.60 19.08 14.39
N VAL A 628 15.11 17.86 14.07
CA VAL A 628 13.74 17.65 13.57
C VAL A 628 12.72 18.25 14.52
N ARG A 629 12.77 17.84 15.79
CA ARG A 629 11.84 18.31 16.83
C ARG A 629 11.90 19.84 16.98
N TYR A 630 13.10 20.43 16.92
CA TYR A 630 13.24 21.88 17.03
C TYR A 630 12.59 22.60 15.84
N TYR A 631 12.97 22.24 14.61
CA TYR A 631 12.55 22.97 13.42
C TYR A 631 11.09 22.74 13.05
N TYR A 632 10.60 21.50 13.12
CA TYR A 632 9.18 21.22 12.91
C TYR A 632 8.33 21.79 14.04
N GLY A 633 8.85 21.82 15.27
CA GLY A 633 8.17 22.43 16.41
C GLY A 633 7.97 23.94 16.30
N ILE A 634 8.81 24.67 15.56
CA ILE A 634 8.63 26.11 15.31
C ILE A 634 7.43 26.34 14.40
N GLN A 635 7.30 25.56 13.32
CA GLN A 635 6.24 25.71 12.34
C GLN A 635 4.84 25.45 12.92
N ASN A 636 4.76 24.63 13.97
CA ASN A 636 3.52 24.32 14.69
C ASN A 636 3.17 25.31 15.82
N ARG A 637 4.02 26.31 16.14
CA ARG A 637 3.77 27.28 17.23
C ARG A 637 3.16 28.60 16.75
N ASP A 638 3.34 28.93 15.48
CA ASP A 638 2.95 30.22 14.90
C ASP A 638 1.62 30.14 14.10
N ARG A 639 0.83 29.07 14.31
CA ARG A 639 -0.46 28.82 13.67
C ARG A 639 -1.60 28.75 14.68
#